data_AF-A0A673L016-F1
#
_entry.id   AF-A0A673L016-F1
#
_cell.length_a   1.000
_cell.length_b   1.000
_cell.length_c   1.000
_cell.angle_alpha   90.00
_cell.angle_beta   90.00
_cell.angle_gamma   90.00
#
_symmetry.space_group_name_H-M   'P 1'
#
loop_
_entity.id
_entity.type
_entity.pdbx_description
1 polymer ?
#
loop_
_entity_poly.entity_id
_entity_poly.type
_entity_poly.pdbx_seq_one_letter_code
_entity_poly.pdbx_strand_id
1 'polypeptide(L)'
;MTSLAGDTMTLWTRYVIDHDSMRRMGRADVLIAGMRGLGVEIAKNVILAGVRSVTIQDEGVVEWRDLSSQFYLKEADLGQNRALCSEKQLAGLNVYVRVSAWANKLDEDFLSKFQVVVLTNSPLEEQLRVGAFCHSNNIKFIVADTRGLCGQLFCDFGESFEVRDTNGETPVSAMIARISKDNPGIVTCTDEESYRCEFTDGMFVNFSEIQGMTELNSYGPIEIKVRDNYSFSICDTSNFSEYVKGGVATEVKQPEILSFNPLNVALDEAIRDPELVKMTDDGKRQRHQSLHLAFQALHRFTQKYSQIPHTRSQADAEVLVTITKELCRDAEFDQLDEDTVRQLSLVASGDLAPVNAFIGGLAAQEVVKACSGKFTPLRQWLYFDALECLPQEDDGVLSENACAPRDSRYDGQIAVFGSAFQDKLNKQNYFLVGAGAIGCELLKNFALIGLGAGEGGNITVTDMDSIERSNLNRQFLFHSKDIGRLKSEVAAESVKEMNPHMNITAHQNRVCPETEEVYTHSFYSSLDGVAAALDNVDARVYLDQCCVRNKKPMLEGGTLGSKGHTLVVVPHLTKSYGPSTSGGQEAIPICTLKNFPHRIEHTLQWARDQFEGLFKQTAENVNNFLSDPTFVDRTFARGDVEAVEILEGVYRSLGEEWPQNWADCVSWARRQWETLYNNHIRQLLHCFPPDQVTSSGLPFWMGAKRCPHPLTFDSNNTTHMDFIVAAANLYGQIYGITGSRNHADIQSILQGVKVPEFTPKSSVKIAVTDQELKEENEERKEDKVKLEMLKEKLSKHLLKDQSFRMHPQEFEKDDDSNFHMDYIVAASNLRAENYDIPTADRHKSKLIAGRIIPAIATTTAAIAGLMCLELYKLVQGHQKITSYRNTYIYLANQYFVPSQPCVAPTFTVAGRRYSLWDDFLVQGRREGQKEMTLEELLKHIQVKHTRCQHQTLKRHQIPFTLSLTPVFSKSSFITDLVRTATKCEIPDHQQMLEIVPSFEEDEDCQTVPPIRYLLR
;
A
#
# COMPACT_ATOMS: atom_id res chain seq x y z
N MET A 1 -31.00 2.30 -0.57
CA MET A 1 -30.19 1.26 -1.26
C MET A 1 -29.15 1.86 -2.21
N THR A 2 -29.44 2.95 -2.93
CA THR A 2 -28.47 3.61 -3.84
C THR A 2 -27.32 4.36 -3.15
N SER A 3 -27.46 4.82 -1.88
CA SER A 3 -26.35 5.42 -1.13
C SER A 3 -25.30 4.39 -0.68
N LEU A 4 -25.76 3.26 -0.13
CA LEU A 4 -24.91 2.17 0.38
C LEU A 4 -24.02 1.54 -0.71
N ALA A 5 -24.51 1.43 -1.95
CA ALA A 5 -23.75 0.85 -3.05
C ALA A 5 -22.59 1.75 -3.53
N GLY A 6 -22.74 3.08 -3.45
CA GLY A 6 -21.67 4.03 -3.71
C GLY A 6 -20.65 4.10 -2.56
N ASP A 7 -21.11 3.80 -1.34
CA ASP A 7 -20.28 3.77 -0.13
C ASP A 7 -19.24 2.65 -0.16
N THR A 8 -19.59 1.46 -0.65
CA THR A 8 -18.63 0.33 -0.73
C THR A 8 -17.59 0.49 -1.85
N MET A 9 -17.97 1.08 -2.98
CA MET A 9 -17.06 1.22 -4.13
C MET A 9 -15.94 2.23 -3.84
N THR A 10 -16.26 3.37 -3.21
CA THR A 10 -15.29 4.44 -2.94
C THR A 10 -14.53 4.29 -1.62
N LEU A 11 -14.69 3.15 -0.94
CA LEU A 11 -14.23 2.93 0.43
C LEU A 11 -12.76 3.31 0.66
N TRP A 12 -11.85 2.84 -0.20
CA TRP A 12 -10.42 3.09 -0.04
C TRP A 12 -10.04 4.56 -0.33
N THR A 13 -10.69 5.19 -1.31
CA THR A 13 -10.50 6.61 -1.62
C THR A 13 -10.99 7.50 -0.47
N ARG A 14 -12.03 7.10 0.26
CA ARG A 14 -12.57 7.88 1.40
C ARG A 14 -11.59 7.99 2.55
N TYR A 15 -10.75 6.99 2.79
CA TYR A 15 -9.70 7.08 3.79
C TYR A 15 -8.55 8.01 3.39
N VAL A 16 -8.49 8.44 2.12
CA VAL A 16 -7.54 9.45 1.62
C VAL A 16 -8.20 10.83 1.60
N ILE A 17 -9.38 10.93 1.01
CA ILE A 17 -10.03 12.20 0.70
C ILE A 17 -10.99 12.69 1.79
N ASP A 18 -11.50 11.85 2.69
CA ASP A 18 -12.60 12.15 3.63
C ASP A 18 -13.99 12.39 3.00
N HIS A 19 -15.04 12.30 3.82
CA HIS A 19 -16.43 12.36 3.38
C HIS A 19 -16.86 13.74 2.85
N ASP A 20 -16.43 14.83 3.48
CA ASP A 20 -16.87 16.17 3.13
C ASP A 20 -16.22 16.64 1.83
N SER A 21 -14.96 16.28 1.63
CA SER A 21 -14.23 16.49 0.39
C SER A 21 -14.83 15.67 -0.77
N MET A 22 -15.18 14.40 -0.55
CA MET A 22 -15.87 13.56 -1.55
C MET A 22 -17.25 14.14 -1.93
N ARG A 23 -17.99 14.71 -0.97
CA ARG A 23 -19.28 15.38 -1.25
C ARG A 23 -19.12 16.61 -2.13
N ARG A 24 -18.02 17.36 -1.99
CA ARG A 24 -17.70 18.51 -2.86
C ARG A 24 -17.35 18.04 -4.26
N MET A 25 -16.49 17.02 -4.37
CA MET A 25 -16.16 16.41 -5.66
C MET A 25 -17.40 15.90 -6.40
N GLY A 26 -18.34 15.25 -5.71
CA GLY A 26 -19.60 14.78 -6.28
C GLY A 26 -20.54 15.88 -6.80
N ARG A 27 -20.15 17.17 -6.70
CA ARG A 27 -20.85 18.33 -7.28
C ARG A 27 -20.07 19.00 -8.41
N ALA A 28 -18.83 18.60 -8.66
CA ALA A 28 -17.94 19.21 -9.65
C ALA A 28 -18.10 18.59 -11.05
N ASP A 29 -18.31 19.44 -12.06
CA ASP A 29 -18.19 19.14 -13.47
C ASP A 29 -16.79 19.52 -13.95
N VAL A 30 -16.12 18.55 -14.57
CA VAL A 30 -14.73 18.68 -15.03
C VAL A 30 -14.69 18.56 -16.55
N LEU A 31 -13.99 19.46 -17.21
CA LEU A 31 -13.64 19.36 -18.63
C LEU A 31 -12.19 18.90 -18.77
N ILE A 32 -11.94 17.91 -19.64
CA ILE A 32 -10.60 17.47 -20.03
C ILE A 32 -10.51 17.56 -21.55
N ALA A 33 -9.73 18.53 -22.04
CA ALA A 33 -9.52 18.80 -23.45
C ALA A 33 -8.17 18.26 -23.94
N GLY A 34 -8.20 17.58 -25.09
CA GLY A 34 -7.15 16.71 -25.59
C GLY A 34 -7.30 15.29 -25.05
N MET A 35 -7.46 14.30 -25.93
CA MET A 35 -7.77 12.90 -25.59
C MET A 35 -6.76 11.92 -26.19
N ARG A 36 -5.48 12.34 -26.23
CA ARG A 36 -4.31 11.46 -26.38
C ARG A 36 -4.03 10.71 -25.06
N GLY A 37 -2.90 10.02 -24.96
CA GLY A 37 -2.56 9.24 -23.75
C GLY A 37 -2.62 10.00 -22.43
N LEU A 38 -2.08 11.23 -22.40
CA LEU A 38 -2.12 12.05 -21.20
C LEU A 38 -3.56 12.40 -20.78
N GLY A 39 -4.38 12.83 -21.73
CA GLY A 39 -5.78 13.19 -21.49
C GLY A 39 -6.62 12.00 -20.98
N VAL A 40 -6.48 10.82 -21.60
CA VAL A 40 -7.22 9.63 -21.17
C VAL A 40 -6.77 9.14 -19.80
N GLU A 41 -5.48 9.29 -19.46
CA GLU A 41 -4.97 8.93 -18.13
C GLU A 41 -5.54 9.86 -17.05
N ILE A 42 -5.60 11.16 -17.30
CA ILE A 42 -6.24 12.14 -16.40
C ILE A 42 -7.72 11.79 -16.25
N ALA A 43 -8.42 11.57 -17.36
CA ALA A 43 -9.85 11.25 -17.36
C ALA A 43 -10.15 9.98 -16.56
N LYS A 44 -9.41 8.88 -16.79
CA LYS A 44 -9.53 7.65 -16.01
C LYS A 44 -9.46 7.94 -14.51
N ASN A 45 -8.41 8.63 -14.06
CA ASN A 45 -8.17 8.86 -12.64
C ASN A 45 -9.24 9.78 -12.01
N VAL A 46 -9.68 10.83 -12.72
CA VAL A 46 -10.75 11.74 -12.26
C VAL A 46 -12.11 11.04 -12.17
N ILE A 47 -12.43 10.19 -13.15
CA ILE A 47 -13.67 9.40 -13.14
C ILE A 47 -13.67 8.40 -11.98
N LEU A 48 -12.56 7.70 -11.75
CA LEU A 48 -12.41 6.77 -10.63
C LEU A 48 -12.46 7.49 -9.27
N ALA A 49 -11.99 8.72 -9.17
CA ALA A 49 -12.07 9.54 -7.97
C ALA A 49 -13.51 9.94 -7.60
N GLY A 50 -14.43 10.00 -8.58
CA GLY A 50 -15.86 10.18 -8.33
C GLY A 50 -16.33 11.64 -8.29
N VAL A 51 -16.09 12.39 -9.37
CA VAL A 51 -16.69 13.72 -9.59
C VAL A 51 -18.15 13.64 -10.08
N ARG A 52 -18.87 14.76 -10.24
CA ARG A 52 -20.25 14.74 -10.76
C ARG A 52 -20.30 14.31 -12.24
N SER A 53 -19.48 14.96 -13.06
CA SER A 53 -19.37 14.63 -14.46
C SER A 53 -17.99 14.97 -15.02
N VAL A 54 -17.61 14.25 -16.07
CA VAL A 54 -16.41 14.50 -16.85
C VAL A 54 -16.83 14.66 -18.31
N THR A 55 -16.55 15.83 -18.88
CA THR A 55 -16.65 16.02 -20.33
C THR A 55 -15.27 15.88 -20.94
N ILE A 56 -15.12 14.96 -21.90
CA ILE A 56 -13.91 14.79 -22.67
C ILE A 56 -14.04 15.51 -24.01
N GLN A 57 -12.99 16.23 -24.42
CA GLN A 57 -13.00 17.01 -25.64
C GLN A 57 -11.76 16.74 -26.48
N ASP A 58 -11.94 16.57 -27.80
CA ASP A 58 -10.84 16.52 -28.77
C ASP A 58 -11.39 16.80 -30.17
N GLU A 59 -10.74 17.65 -30.96
CA GLU A 59 -11.08 17.88 -32.37
C GLU A 59 -10.38 16.90 -33.31
N GLY A 60 -9.28 16.29 -32.86
CA GLY A 60 -8.44 15.45 -33.69
C GLY A 60 -8.94 14.02 -33.83
N VAL A 61 -8.35 13.34 -34.81
CA VAL A 61 -8.61 11.94 -35.13
C VAL A 61 -7.54 11.03 -34.53
N VAL A 62 -7.88 9.75 -34.41
CA VAL A 62 -6.96 8.69 -33.97
C VAL A 62 -5.88 8.47 -35.03
N GLU A 63 -4.63 8.62 -34.60
CA GLU A 63 -3.42 8.35 -35.38
C GLU A 63 -2.64 7.18 -34.78
N TRP A 64 -1.75 6.54 -35.55
CA TRP A 64 -0.89 5.45 -35.06
C TRP A 64 -0.14 5.79 -33.77
N ARG A 65 0.38 7.02 -33.70
CA ARG A 65 1.12 7.52 -32.53
C ARG A 65 0.27 7.56 -31.26
N ASP A 66 -1.04 7.78 -31.38
CA ASP A 66 -1.93 7.87 -30.21
C ASP A 66 -2.03 6.50 -29.49
N LEU A 67 -1.93 5.38 -30.22
CA LEU A 67 -1.99 4.04 -29.64
C LEU A 67 -0.76 3.67 -28.79
N SER A 68 0.30 4.48 -28.83
CA SER A 68 1.51 4.27 -28.00
C SER A 68 1.25 4.51 -26.52
N SER A 69 0.17 5.21 -26.20
CA SER A 69 -0.14 5.57 -24.81
C SER A 69 -1.64 5.65 -24.48
N GLN A 70 -2.53 5.69 -25.48
CA GLN A 70 -3.98 5.72 -25.30
C GLN A 70 -4.55 4.29 -25.26
N PHE A 71 -4.83 3.79 -24.05
CA PHE A 71 -5.23 2.40 -23.78
C PHE A 71 -6.68 2.02 -24.13
N TYR A 72 -7.51 2.95 -24.58
CA TYR A 72 -8.88 2.70 -25.05
C TYR A 72 -9.06 2.77 -26.57
N LEU A 73 -8.10 3.36 -27.29
CA LEU A 73 -8.13 3.37 -28.75
C LEU A 73 -7.63 2.04 -29.31
N LYS A 74 -8.29 1.58 -30.36
CA LYS A 74 -7.94 0.37 -31.11
C LYS A 74 -7.48 0.75 -32.52
N GLU A 75 -6.80 -0.17 -33.18
CA GLU A 75 -6.39 0.04 -34.59
C GLU A 75 -7.61 0.27 -35.51
N ALA A 76 -8.76 -0.32 -35.17
CA ALA A 76 -10.02 -0.08 -35.87
C ALA A 76 -10.57 1.35 -35.73
N ASP A 77 -10.05 2.13 -34.78
CA ASP A 77 -10.50 3.52 -34.54
C ASP A 77 -9.70 4.54 -35.36
N LEU A 78 -8.65 4.14 -36.09
CA LEU A 78 -7.82 5.03 -36.92
C LEU A 78 -8.69 5.91 -37.84
N GLY A 79 -8.45 7.22 -37.80
CA GLY A 79 -9.21 8.22 -38.55
C GLY A 79 -10.55 8.63 -37.95
N GLN A 80 -11.02 8.00 -36.86
CA GLN A 80 -12.20 8.44 -36.10
C GLN A 80 -11.82 9.46 -35.03
N ASN A 81 -12.79 10.18 -34.46
CA ASN A 81 -12.50 11.20 -33.43
C ASN A 81 -12.12 10.56 -32.07
N ARG A 82 -11.03 11.01 -31.46
CA ARG A 82 -10.49 10.43 -30.21
C ARG A 82 -11.45 10.48 -29.03
N ALA A 83 -12.16 11.60 -28.84
CA ALA A 83 -13.09 11.76 -27.72
C ALA A 83 -14.31 10.85 -27.87
N LEU A 84 -14.91 10.80 -29.06
CA LEU A 84 -16.07 9.94 -29.34
C LEU A 84 -15.72 8.45 -29.20
N CYS A 85 -14.54 8.03 -29.65
CA CYS A 85 -14.08 6.64 -29.51
C CYS A 85 -13.86 6.20 -28.05
N SER A 86 -13.57 7.14 -27.15
CA SER A 86 -13.17 6.85 -25.76
C SER A 86 -14.32 6.95 -24.75
N GLU A 87 -15.42 7.59 -25.12
CA GLU A 87 -16.53 7.92 -24.21
C GLU A 87 -17.10 6.69 -23.50
N LYS A 88 -17.37 5.62 -24.25
CA LYS A 88 -18.06 4.43 -23.73
C LYS A 88 -17.21 3.69 -22.69
N GLN A 89 -15.91 3.57 -22.94
CA GLN A 89 -14.97 2.87 -22.07
C GLN A 89 -14.76 3.67 -20.78
N LEU A 90 -14.58 4.99 -20.89
CA LEU A 90 -14.46 5.89 -19.75
C LEU A 90 -15.74 5.92 -18.90
N ALA A 91 -16.92 5.95 -19.52
CA ALA A 91 -18.21 5.86 -18.81
C ALA A 91 -18.36 4.54 -18.04
N GLY A 92 -17.74 3.46 -18.52
CA GLY A 92 -17.76 2.13 -17.89
C GLY A 92 -16.90 2.00 -16.62
N LEU A 93 -16.02 2.97 -16.33
CA LEU A 93 -15.16 2.96 -15.14
C LEU A 93 -15.92 3.23 -13.84
N ASN A 94 -16.86 4.17 -13.87
CA ASN A 94 -17.60 4.58 -12.69
C ASN A 94 -19.02 5.00 -13.05
N VAL A 95 -19.98 4.13 -12.72
CA VAL A 95 -21.42 4.33 -13.00
C VAL A 95 -22.03 5.56 -12.32
N TYR A 96 -21.35 6.14 -11.31
CA TYR A 96 -21.81 7.34 -10.61
C TYR A 96 -21.33 8.64 -11.26
N VAL A 97 -20.38 8.57 -12.20
CA VAL A 97 -19.85 9.73 -12.92
C VAL A 97 -20.45 9.77 -14.32
N ARG A 98 -21.08 10.89 -14.68
CA ARG A 98 -21.56 11.07 -16.06
C ARG A 98 -20.38 11.45 -16.95
N VAL A 99 -20.16 10.69 -18.00
CA VAL A 99 -19.13 10.96 -19.01
C VAL A 99 -19.82 11.35 -20.31
N SER A 100 -19.34 12.42 -20.95
CA SER A 100 -19.81 12.84 -22.28
C SER A 100 -18.66 13.31 -23.15
N ALA A 101 -18.75 13.08 -24.46
CA ALA A 101 -17.77 13.57 -25.43
C ALA A 101 -18.21 14.83 -26.17
N TRP A 102 -17.25 15.71 -26.48
CA TRP A 102 -17.42 16.92 -27.27
C TRP A 102 -16.35 16.98 -28.36
N ALA A 103 -16.76 17.10 -29.63
CA ALA A 103 -15.84 17.11 -30.76
C ALA A 103 -15.61 18.50 -31.38
N ASN A 104 -16.24 19.55 -30.84
CA ASN A 104 -16.11 20.91 -31.37
C ASN A 104 -15.07 21.71 -30.59
N LYS A 105 -14.72 22.89 -31.13
CA LYS A 105 -13.86 23.88 -30.48
C LYS A 105 -14.39 24.33 -29.12
N LEU A 106 -13.47 24.79 -28.28
CA LEU A 106 -13.76 25.38 -26.98
C LEU A 106 -14.14 26.86 -27.12
N ASP A 107 -15.40 27.18 -26.82
CA ASP A 107 -15.90 28.54 -26.66
C ASP A 107 -16.20 28.88 -25.18
N GLU A 108 -16.33 30.17 -24.88
CA GLU A 108 -16.51 30.68 -23.52
C GLU A 108 -17.83 30.22 -22.89
N ASP A 109 -18.91 30.15 -23.68
CA ASP A 109 -20.22 29.67 -23.24
C ASP A 109 -20.15 28.20 -22.79
N PHE A 110 -19.38 27.38 -23.51
CA PHE A 110 -19.14 26.00 -23.15
C PHE A 110 -18.27 25.88 -21.90
N LEU A 111 -17.17 26.64 -21.81
CA LEU A 111 -16.24 26.64 -20.68
C LEU A 111 -16.93 27.04 -19.36
N SER A 112 -17.88 27.99 -19.41
CA SER A 112 -18.61 28.49 -18.23
C SER A 112 -19.40 27.43 -17.46
N LYS A 113 -19.60 26.24 -18.05
CA LYS A 113 -20.37 25.14 -17.45
C LYS A 113 -19.57 24.32 -16.44
N PHE A 114 -18.24 24.46 -16.44
CA PHE A 114 -17.33 23.60 -15.67
C PHE A 114 -16.77 24.32 -14.44
N GLN A 115 -16.44 23.55 -13.41
CA GLN A 115 -15.73 24.06 -12.23
C GLN A 115 -14.21 23.91 -12.39
N VAL A 116 -13.77 22.90 -13.13
CA VAL A 116 -12.36 22.64 -13.43
C VAL A 116 -12.20 22.38 -14.92
N VAL A 117 -11.22 23.03 -15.53
CA VAL A 117 -10.84 22.85 -16.94
C VAL A 117 -9.39 22.40 -17.01
N VAL A 118 -9.16 21.25 -17.64
CA VAL A 118 -7.84 20.70 -17.91
C VAL A 118 -7.57 20.77 -19.41
N LEU A 119 -6.47 21.40 -19.81
CA LEU A 119 -5.97 21.34 -21.19
C LEU A 119 -4.76 20.42 -21.26
N THR A 120 -4.73 19.58 -22.29
CA THR A 120 -3.59 18.72 -22.61
C THR A 120 -3.17 18.86 -24.07
N ASN A 121 -1.86 18.88 -24.30
CA ASN A 121 -1.22 18.95 -25.62
C ASN A 121 -1.75 20.09 -26.53
N SER A 122 -2.22 21.19 -25.93
CA SER A 122 -2.83 22.32 -26.65
C SER A 122 -1.80 23.40 -27.02
N PRO A 123 -2.05 24.22 -28.07
CA PRO A 123 -1.19 25.36 -28.38
C PRO A 123 -1.22 26.43 -27.27
N LEU A 124 -0.08 27.09 -27.04
CA LEU A 124 0.03 28.15 -26.01
C LEU A 124 -0.98 29.29 -26.19
N GLU A 125 -1.32 29.66 -27.43
CA GLU A 125 -2.34 30.68 -27.71
C GLU A 125 -3.71 30.29 -27.12
N GLU A 126 -4.10 29.02 -27.26
CA GLU A 126 -5.33 28.50 -26.68
C GLU A 126 -5.24 28.42 -25.15
N GLN A 127 -4.10 27.98 -24.62
CA GLN A 127 -3.85 27.94 -23.18
C GLN A 127 -4.00 29.33 -22.53
N LEU A 128 -3.43 30.37 -23.16
CA LEU A 128 -3.52 31.76 -22.68
C LEU A 128 -4.97 32.28 -22.73
N ARG A 129 -5.68 32.02 -23.82
CA ARG A 129 -7.09 32.43 -23.98
C ARG A 129 -7.99 31.76 -22.94
N VAL A 130 -7.93 30.44 -22.84
CA VAL A 130 -8.76 29.66 -21.91
C VAL A 130 -8.35 29.96 -20.46
N GLY A 131 -7.05 30.03 -20.16
CA GLY A 131 -6.55 30.34 -18.82
C GLY A 131 -7.01 31.71 -18.33
N ALA A 132 -6.92 32.76 -19.15
CA ALA A 132 -7.40 34.09 -18.79
C ALA A 132 -8.93 34.12 -18.52
N PHE A 133 -9.71 33.40 -19.34
CA PHE A 133 -11.15 33.26 -19.12
C PHE A 133 -11.45 32.52 -17.82
N CYS A 134 -10.78 31.39 -17.57
CA CYS A 134 -10.99 30.59 -16.37
C CYS A 134 -10.64 31.37 -15.10
N HIS A 135 -9.48 32.04 -15.07
CA HIS A 135 -9.04 32.86 -13.95
C HIS A 135 -10.07 33.95 -13.61
N SER A 136 -10.51 34.70 -14.62
CA SER A 136 -11.47 35.81 -14.44
C SER A 136 -12.86 35.36 -13.98
N ASN A 137 -13.23 34.09 -14.24
CA ASN A 137 -14.52 33.51 -13.88
C ASN A 137 -14.43 32.54 -12.69
N ASN A 138 -13.30 32.49 -11.98
CA ASN A 138 -13.06 31.59 -10.84
C ASN A 138 -13.26 30.09 -11.18
N ILE A 139 -12.96 29.71 -12.42
CA ILE A 139 -12.90 28.33 -12.90
C ILE A 139 -11.47 27.84 -12.69
N LYS A 140 -11.29 26.69 -12.06
CA LYS A 140 -9.95 26.16 -11.77
C LYS A 140 -9.32 25.64 -13.07
N PHE A 141 -8.10 26.07 -13.36
CA PHE A 141 -7.45 25.82 -14.64
C PHE A 141 -6.17 25.01 -14.44
N ILE A 142 -6.00 23.98 -15.26
CA ILE A 142 -4.84 23.07 -15.23
C ILE A 142 -4.35 22.88 -16.66
N VAL A 143 -3.03 22.94 -16.87
CA VAL A 143 -2.39 22.56 -18.14
C VAL A 143 -1.42 21.43 -17.87
N ALA A 144 -1.46 20.37 -18.67
CA ALA A 144 -0.49 19.28 -18.60
C ALA A 144 -0.03 18.91 -20.01
N ASP A 145 1.28 18.87 -20.25
CA ASP A 145 1.85 18.47 -21.53
C ASP A 145 2.98 17.47 -21.34
N THR A 146 3.07 16.52 -22.25
CA THR A 146 4.17 15.55 -22.35
C THR A 146 4.78 15.58 -23.74
N ARG A 147 6.12 15.46 -23.80
CA ARG A 147 6.95 15.50 -25.02
C ARG A 147 8.09 14.49 -24.86
N GLY A 148 7.86 13.26 -25.33
CA GLY A 148 8.80 12.15 -25.13
C GLY A 148 9.09 11.90 -23.64
N LEU A 149 10.33 12.14 -23.22
CA LEU A 149 10.80 11.94 -21.84
C LEU A 149 10.62 13.17 -20.93
N CYS A 150 10.04 14.26 -21.44
CA CYS A 150 9.82 15.49 -20.69
C CYS A 150 8.32 15.74 -20.47
N GLY A 151 7.97 16.39 -19.37
CA GLY A 151 6.60 16.81 -19.09
C GLY A 151 6.54 18.12 -18.30
N GLN A 152 5.40 18.80 -18.41
CA GLN A 152 5.08 19.99 -17.61
C GLN A 152 3.65 19.89 -17.06
N LEU A 153 3.43 20.51 -15.91
CA LEU A 153 2.13 20.67 -15.26
C LEU A 153 2.04 22.10 -14.71
N PHE A 154 0.89 22.75 -14.93
CA PHE A 154 0.57 24.07 -14.41
C PHE A 154 -0.79 24.08 -13.73
N CYS A 155 -0.94 24.84 -12.65
CA CYS A 155 -2.20 25.03 -11.94
C CYS A 155 -2.46 26.51 -11.64
N ASP A 156 -3.68 26.95 -11.93
CA ASP A 156 -4.23 28.26 -11.56
C ASP A 156 -5.62 28.07 -10.95
N PHE A 157 -5.70 28.21 -9.62
CA PHE A 157 -6.95 28.06 -8.88
C PHE A 157 -7.58 29.40 -8.47
N GLY A 158 -7.14 30.50 -9.10
CA GLY A 158 -7.63 31.86 -8.86
C GLY A 158 -6.98 32.57 -7.68
N GLU A 159 -7.39 33.82 -7.45
CA GLU A 159 -6.79 34.72 -6.44
C GLU A 159 -7.08 34.33 -4.98
N SER A 160 -8.10 33.49 -4.74
CA SER A 160 -8.50 33.08 -3.40
C SER A 160 -9.03 31.64 -3.41
N PHE A 161 -8.16 30.69 -3.08
CA PHE A 161 -8.46 29.27 -2.96
C PHE A 161 -8.28 28.78 -1.53
N GLU A 162 -9.36 28.29 -0.91
CA GLU A 162 -9.35 27.76 0.45
C GLU A 162 -8.88 26.29 0.48
N VAL A 163 -7.76 26.03 1.14
CA VAL A 163 -7.24 24.70 1.48
C VAL A 163 -7.58 24.40 2.93
N ARG A 164 -8.40 23.39 3.19
CA ARG A 164 -8.87 23.06 4.56
C ARG A 164 -7.98 22.08 5.32
N ASP A 165 -7.18 21.34 4.56
CA ASP A 165 -6.30 20.32 5.08
C ASP A 165 -5.13 20.24 4.12
N THR A 166 -3.97 20.74 4.54
CA THR A 166 -2.82 20.89 3.66
C THR A 166 -2.14 19.56 3.37
N ASN A 167 -2.21 18.58 4.30
CA ASN A 167 -1.41 17.36 4.24
C ASN A 167 -2.24 16.06 4.28
N GLY A 168 -3.44 16.06 4.85
CA GLY A 168 -4.26 14.87 5.05
C GLY A 168 -3.65 13.82 5.97
N GLU A 169 -2.71 14.23 6.81
CA GLU A 169 -2.34 13.46 8.00
C GLU A 169 -3.47 13.53 9.02
N THR A 170 -3.62 12.46 9.80
CA THR A 170 -4.62 12.45 10.88
C THR A 170 -4.22 13.48 11.94
N PRO A 171 -5.15 14.28 12.47
CA PRO A 171 -4.83 15.24 13.53
C PRO A 171 -4.12 14.59 14.71
N VAL A 172 -2.95 15.12 15.06
CA VAL A 172 -2.14 14.63 16.18
C VAL A 172 -2.93 14.78 17.48
N SER A 173 -2.81 13.83 18.40
CA SER A 173 -3.42 13.92 19.74
C SER A 173 -2.46 13.45 20.81
N ALA A 174 -2.48 14.11 21.98
CA ALA A 174 -1.62 13.80 23.12
C ALA A 174 -2.41 13.77 24.43
N MET A 175 -2.08 12.80 25.30
CA MET A 175 -2.65 12.69 26.64
C MET A 175 -1.96 13.65 27.61
N ILE A 176 -2.74 14.33 28.44
CA ILE A 176 -2.25 15.36 29.35
C ILE A 176 -1.95 14.75 30.71
N ALA A 177 -0.72 14.98 31.19
CA ALA A 177 -0.32 14.65 32.54
C ALA A 177 -0.59 15.81 33.51
N ARG A 178 -0.25 17.04 33.10
CA ARG A 178 -0.38 18.24 33.95
C ARG A 178 -0.61 19.50 33.12
N ILE A 179 -1.32 20.47 33.70
CA ILE A 179 -1.42 21.84 33.17
C ILE A 179 -1.05 22.82 34.29
N SER A 180 -0.08 23.71 34.03
CA SER A 180 0.26 24.78 34.97
C SER A 180 -0.76 25.90 34.93
N LYS A 181 -0.92 26.58 36.07
CA LYS A 181 -1.69 27.80 36.23
C LYS A 181 -0.73 28.99 36.21
N ASP A 182 -0.36 29.45 35.01
CA ASP A 182 0.72 30.42 34.78
C ASP A 182 0.47 31.22 33.47
N ASN A 183 1.33 32.19 33.17
CA ASN A 183 1.31 32.95 31.91
C ASN A 183 2.69 32.89 31.19
N PRO A 184 2.82 32.13 30.09
CA PRO A 184 1.81 31.26 29.50
C PRO A 184 1.59 29.97 30.30
N GLY A 185 0.40 29.37 30.20
CA GLY A 185 0.15 28.04 30.75
C GLY A 185 1.02 26.99 30.06
N ILE A 186 1.50 25.99 30.81
CA ILE A 186 2.36 24.91 30.33
C ILE A 186 1.60 23.60 30.45
N VAL A 187 1.42 22.93 29.32
CA VAL A 187 0.87 21.57 29.26
C VAL A 187 2.04 20.59 29.22
N THR A 188 2.00 19.60 30.10
CA THR A 188 2.94 18.47 30.12
C THR A 188 2.18 17.21 29.72
N CYS A 189 2.64 16.55 28.67
CA CYS A 189 2.13 15.28 28.16
C CYS A 189 2.69 14.10 28.95
N THR A 190 2.06 12.93 28.83
CA THR A 190 2.55 11.68 29.44
C THR A 190 3.81 11.14 28.75
N ASP A 191 4.72 10.53 29.52
CA ASP A 191 6.08 10.09 29.09
C ASP A 191 6.14 8.66 28.53
N GLU A 192 5.05 8.04 28.05
CA GLU A 192 5.21 6.74 27.40
C GLU A 192 5.77 6.93 25.97
N GLU A 193 6.70 6.06 25.53
CA GLU A 193 7.47 6.22 24.28
C GLU A 193 6.57 6.37 23.03
N SER A 194 5.35 5.85 23.08
CA SER A 194 4.31 5.98 22.05
C SER A 194 3.59 7.35 22.00
N TYR A 195 3.94 8.29 22.90
CA TYR A 195 3.24 9.57 23.11
C TYR A 195 4.19 10.77 23.11
N ARG A 196 5.30 10.69 22.37
CA ARG A 196 6.09 11.88 22.07
C ARG A 196 5.16 12.96 21.53
N CYS A 197 5.32 14.18 22.02
CA CYS A 197 4.60 15.34 21.52
C CYS A 197 5.00 15.56 20.06
N GLU A 198 4.23 15.00 19.12
CA GLU A 198 4.43 15.19 17.67
C GLU A 198 3.96 16.58 17.19
N PHE A 199 3.47 17.40 18.12
CA PHE A 199 3.12 18.78 17.82
C PHE A 199 4.36 19.58 17.41
N THR A 200 4.12 20.59 16.56
CA THR A 200 5.13 21.57 16.15
C THR A 200 4.67 22.98 16.50
N ASP A 201 5.60 23.92 16.57
CA ASP A 201 5.30 25.34 16.78
C ASP A 201 4.26 25.87 15.77
N GLY A 202 3.30 26.66 16.27
CA GLY A 202 2.26 27.29 15.45
C GLY A 202 1.05 26.39 15.16
N MET A 203 1.04 25.14 15.62
CA MET A 203 -0.16 24.30 15.57
C MET A 203 -1.26 24.84 16.48
N PHE A 204 -2.51 24.52 16.15
CA PHE A 204 -3.66 24.82 17.00
C PHE A 204 -4.19 23.53 17.61
N VAL A 205 -4.55 23.55 18.89
CA VAL A 205 -5.12 22.37 19.58
C VAL A 205 -6.42 22.71 20.31
N ASN A 206 -7.33 21.74 20.34
CA ASN A 206 -8.48 21.73 21.24
C ASN A 206 -8.22 20.80 22.42
N PHE A 207 -8.84 21.11 23.55
CA PHE A 207 -8.78 20.30 24.75
C PHE A 207 -10.12 19.61 25.02
N SER A 208 -10.06 18.38 25.54
CA SER A 208 -11.22 17.64 26.03
C SER A 208 -10.88 16.82 27.26
N GLU A 209 -11.87 16.41 28.04
CA GLU A 209 -11.72 15.52 29.23
C GLU A 209 -10.87 16.09 30.38
N ILE A 210 -10.56 17.39 30.40
CA ILE A 210 -9.84 18.01 31.51
C ILE A 210 -10.76 18.12 32.73
N GLN A 211 -10.33 17.56 33.86
CA GLN A 211 -11.00 17.74 35.16
C GLN A 211 -10.28 18.80 35.99
N GLY A 212 -11.05 19.68 36.66
CA GLY A 212 -10.53 20.83 37.39
C GLY A 212 -10.50 22.09 36.53
N MET A 213 -9.54 22.19 35.60
CA MET A 213 -9.37 23.32 34.67
C MET A 213 -10.32 23.22 33.46
N THR A 214 -11.63 23.14 33.72
CA THR A 214 -12.66 22.80 32.73
C THR A 214 -12.87 23.86 31.65
N GLU A 215 -12.43 25.09 31.88
CA GLU A 215 -12.52 26.21 30.94
C GLU A 215 -11.89 25.86 29.59
N LEU A 216 -10.77 25.13 29.63
CA LEU A 216 -10.05 24.65 28.45
C LEU A 216 -10.87 23.73 27.55
N ASN A 217 -11.78 22.91 28.12
CA ASN A 217 -12.62 22.00 27.33
C ASN A 217 -13.58 22.72 26.38
N SER A 218 -13.85 24.00 26.62
CA SER A 218 -14.78 24.83 25.85
C SER A 218 -14.14 26.08 25.24
N TYR A 219 -12.82 26.23 25.36
CA TYR A 219 -12.10 27.43 24.94
C TYR A 219 -12.04 27.58 23.41
N GLY A 220 -12.05 26.46 22.69
CA GLY A 220 -11.79 26.41 21.24
C GLY A 220 -10.29 26.34 20.92
N PRO A 221 -9.91 26.43 19.63
CA PRO A 221 -8.54 26.15 19.20
C PRO A 221 -7.54 27.16 19.77
N ILE A 222 -6.45 26.65 20.36
CA ILE A 222 -5.38 27.46 20.96
C ILE A 222 -4.08 27.21 20.21
N GLU A 223 -3.43 28.28 19.77
CA GLU A 223 -2.08 28.20 19.19
C GLU A 223 -1.08 27.74 20.25
N ILE A 224 -0.21 26.80 19.88
CA ILE A 224 0.78 26.23 20.79
C ILE A 224 2.22 26.56 20.38
N LYS A 225 3.09 26.58 21.39
CA LYS A 225 4.53 26.67 21.21
C LYS A 225 5.22 25.55 21.98
N VAL A 226 5.86 24.65 21.25
CA VAL A 226 6.56 23.48 21.77
C VAL A 226 7.79 23.95 22.55
N ARG A 227 8.00 23.35 23.72
CA ARG A 227 9.16 23.64 24.58
C ARG A 227 10.16 22.50 24.57
N ASP A 228 9.67 21.27 24.64
CA ASP A 228 10.44 20.04 24.57
C ASP A 228 9.54 18.91 24.04
N ASN A 229 10.08 17.68 24.00
CA ASN A 229 9.37 16.52 23.46
C ASN A 229 8.09 16.11 24.23
N TYR A 230 7.82 16.73 25.37
CA TYR A 230 6.73 16.37 26.29
C TYR A 230 5.95 17.59 26.78
N SER A 231 6.29 18.80 26.36
CA SER A 231 5.61 19.99 26.84
C SER A 231 5.50 21.10 25.81
N PHE A 232 4.40 21.84 25.91
CA PHE A 232 4.10 23.00 25.09
C PHE A 232 3.39 24.08 25.91
N SER A 233 3.55 25.33 25.52
CA SER A 233 2.83 26.45 26.11
C SER A 233 1.58 26.80 25.33
N ILE A 234 0.56 27.27 26.06
CA ILE A 234 -0.75 27.70 25.58
C ILE A 234 -1.04 29.16 26.02
N CYS A 235 -2.31 29.59 25.98
CA CYS A 235 -2.74 30.88 26.49
C CYS A 235 -2.49 31.05 28.01
N ASP A 236 -2.76 32.25 28.54
CA ASP A 236 -2.70 32.53 29.98
C ASP A 236 -3.75 31.70 30.74
N THR A 237 -3.30 30.83 31.64
CA THR A 237 -4.16 29.98 32.48
C THR A 237 -4.28 30.50 33.91
N SER A 238 -3.67 31.64 34.25
CA SER A 238 -3.60 32.18 35.62
C SER A 238 -4.98 32.41 36.26
N ASN A 239 -5.99 32.71 35.44
CA ASN A 239 -7.37 32.94 35.87
C ASN A 239 -8.26 31.69 35.82
N PHE A 240 -7.74 30.54 35.39
CA PHE A 240 -8.53 29.30 35.29
C PHE A 240 -8.55 28.55 36.62
N SER A 241 -9.46 27.59 36.71
CA SER A 241 -9.53 26.63 37.82
C SER A 241 -8.26 25.77 37.89
N GLU A 242 -7.93 25.22 39.06
CA GLU A 242 -6.78 24.33 39.17
C GLU A 242 -7.00 23.02 38.41
N TYR A 243 -5.97 22.58 37.69
CA TYR A 243 -5.97 21.27 37.05
C TYR A 243 -5.97 20.16 38.11
N VAL A 244 -6.81 19.14 37.91
CA VAL A 244 -6.89 17.98 38.79
C VAL A 244 -6.29 16.76 38.09
N LYS A 245 -6.86 16.33 36.96
CA LYS A 245 -6.42 15.14 36.20
C LYS A 245 -7.05 15.06 34.82
N GLY A 246 -6.52 14.15 34.01
CA GLY A 246 -7.07 13.80 32.70
C GLY A 246 -6.82 14.86 31.64
N GLY A 247 -7.40 14.66 30.48
CA GLY A 247 -7.30 15.62 29.39
C GLY A 247 -6.61 15.06 28.16
N VAL A 248 -7.09 15.47 27.00
CA VAL A 248 -6.51 15.20 25.69
C VAL A 248 -6.37 16.53 24.96
N ALA A 249 -5.20 16.76 24.35
CA ALA A 249 -5.00 17.82 23.39
C ALA A 249 -5.06 17.21 21.98
N THR A 250 -5.87 17.77 21.08
CA THR A 250 -6.04 17.30 19.70
C THR A 250 -5.84 18.44 18.72
N GLU A 251 -5.00 18.23 17.72
CA GLU A 251 -4.72 19.19 16.65
C GLU A 251 -6.01 19.60 15.91
N VAL A 252 -6.09 20.88 15.55
CA VAL A 252 -7.12 21.45 14.69
C VAL A 252 -6.44 22.08 13.47
N LYS A 253 -6.62 21.44 12.31
CA LYS A 253 -6.14 21.97 11.03
C LYS A 253 -6.82 23.31 10.74
N GLN A 254 -6.04 24.36 10.58
CA GLN A 254 -6.54 25.67 10.17
C GLN A 254 -6.62 25.74 8.64
N PRO A 255 -7.72 26.26 8.07
CA PRO A 255 -7.79 26.54 6.63
C PRO A 255 -6.75 27.59 6.22
N GLU A 256 -6.14 27.37 5.07
CA GLU A 256 -5.19 28.29 4.43
C GLU A 256 -5.82 28.84 3.15
N ILE A 257 -5.61 30.14 2.86
CA ILE A 257 -6.06 30.75 1.61
C ILE A 257 -4.84 30.97 0.72
N LEU A 258 -4.84 30.32 -0.44
CA LEU A 258 -3.78 30.45 -1.45
C LEU A 258 -4.24 31.34 -2.61
N SER A 259 -3.28 32.08 -3.18
CA SER A 259 -3.47 32.89 -4.39
C SER A 259 -2.59 32.38 -5.52
N PHE A 260 -3.17 32.28 -6.71
CA PHE A 260 -2.53 31.83 -7.94
C PHE A 260 -2.46 32.97 -8.95
N ASN A 261 -1.37 33.02 -9.71
CA ASN A 261 -1.23 33.97 -10.81
C ASN A 261 -1.88 33.40 -12.07
N PRO A 262 -2.50 34.24 -12.90
CA PRO A 262 -2.98 33.80 -14.21
C PRO A 262 -1.79 33.35 -15.08
N LEU A 263 -2.04 32.42 -16.00
CA LEU A 263 -1.01 31.75 -16.81
C LEU A 263 0.00 32.72 -17.46
N ASN A 264 -0.48 33.83 -18.02
CA ASN A 264 0.37 34.82 -18.69
C ASN A 264 1.39 35.46 -17.73
N VAL A 265 0.98 35.75 -16.49
CA VAL A 265 1.86 36.31 -15.45
C VAL A 265 2.80 35.22 -14.93
N ALA A 266 2.27 34.02 -14.68
CA ALA A 266 3.04 32.89 -14.18
C ALA A 266 4.17 32.46 -15.13
N LEU A 267 3.99 32.59 -16.45
CA LEU A 267 5.02 32.31 -17.46
C LEU A 267 6.22 33.26 -17.36
N ASP A 268 5.99 34.53 -17.07
CA ASP A 268 7.06 35.53 -16.97
C ASP A 268 7.74 35.51 -15.60
N GLU A 269 6.98 35.21 -14.54
CA GLU A 269 7.46 35.23 -13.16
C GLU A 269 8.21 33.96 -12.76
N ALA A 270 7.93 32.80 -13.35
CA ALA A 270 8.51 31.51 -12.93
C ALA A 270 10.07 31.46 -12.96
N ILE A 271 10.71 32.26 -13.81
CA ILE A 271 12.18 32.40 -13.82
C ILE A 271 12.68 33.31 -12.70
N ARG A 272 11.91 34.34 -12.34
CA ARG A 272 12.28 35.36 -11.35
C ARG A 272 11.97 34.91 -9.93
N ASP A 273 10.90 34.15 -9.75
CA ASP A 273 10.46 33.57 -8.48
C ASP A 273 10.56 32.04 -8.54
N PRO A 274 11.64 31.46 -7.98
CA PRO A 274 11.81 30.02 -7.92
C PRO A 274 10.73 29.29 -7.11
N GLU A 275 9.95 29.97 -6.26
CA GLU A 275 8.88 29.33 -5.49
C GLU A 275 7.71 28.90 -6.38
N LEU A 276 7.53 29.52 -7.55
CA LEU A 276 6.49 29.17 -8.53
C LEU A 276 6.80 27.89 -9.32
N VAL A 277 8.05 27.39 -9.27
CA VAL A 277 8.46 26.15 -9.93
C VAL A 277 8.74 25.08 -8.90
N LYS A 278 7.86 24.09 -8.82
CA LYS A 278 8.05 22.94 -7.95
C LYS A 278 9.07 21.97 -8.53
N MET A 279 10.10 21.67 -7.75
CA MET A 279 11.14 20.72 -8.13
C MET A 279 10.68 19.28 -7.93
N THR A 280 10.80 18.46 -8.97
CA THR A 280 10.65 17.00 -8.89
C THR A 280 11.95 16.28 -8.52
N ASP A 281 13.09 16.97 -8.68
CA ASP A 281 14.44 16.50 -8.38
C ASP A 281 15.29 17.76 -8.06
N ASP A 282 15.70 17.91 -6.80
CA ASP A 282 16.50 19.06 -6.37
C ASP A 282 17.87 19.11 -7.07
N GLY A 283 18.38 17.96 -7.53
CA GLY A 283 19.61 17.86 -8.31
C GLY A 283 19.46 18.37 -9.75
N LYS A 284 18.24 18.62 -10.23
CA LYS A 284 17.94 19.05 -11.61
C LYS A 284 17.39 20.47 -11.73
N ARG A 285 17.59 21.32 -10.72
CA ARG A 285 17.05 22.70 -10.70
C ARG A 285 17.30 23.49 -11.99
N GLN A 286 18.55 23.54 -12.45
CA GLN A 286 18.93 24.25 -13.69
C GLN A 286 18.19 23.71 -14.92
N ARG A 287 17.99 22.39 -14.98
CA ARG A 287 17.27 21.72 -16.08
C ARG A 287 15.80 22.11 -16.08
N HIS A 288 15.13 22.10 -14.92
CA HIS A 288 13.72 22.48 -14.84
C HIS A 288 13.47 23.93 -15.25
N GLN A 289 14.36 24.86 -14.86
CA GLN A 289 14.30 26.25 -15.32
C GLN A 289 14.56 26.37 -16.83
N SER A 290 15.49 25.58 -17.37
CA SER A 290 15.74 25.53 -18.81
C SER A 290 14.53 24.95 -19.57
N LEU A 291 13.89 23.91 -19.03
CA LEU A 291 12.69 23.29 -19.60
C LEU A 291 11.52 24.28 -19.63
N HIS A 292 11.35 25.11 -18.61
CA HIS A 292 10.34 26.17 -18.61
C HIS A 292 10.41 27.04 -19.88
N LEU A 293 11.60 27.52 -20.21
CA LEU A 293 11.82 28.31 -21.44
C LEU A 293 11.79 27.45 -22.70
N ALA A 294 12.25 26.20 -22.63
CA ALA A 294 12.28 25.29 -23.77
C ALA A 294 10.88 24.85 -24.24
N PHE A 295 9.92 24.66 -23.32
CA PHE A 295 8.52 24.39 -23.68
C PHE A 295 7.88 25.62 -24.35
N GLN A 296 8.17 26.84 -23.88
CA GLN A 296 7.77 28.06 -24.57
C GLN A 296 8.40 28.17 -25.97
N ALA A 297 9.69 27.85 -26.08
CA ALA A 297 10.39 27.79 -27.37
C ALA A 297 9.76 26.76 -28.31
N LEU A 298 9.31 25.62 -27.78
CA LEU A 298 8.64 24.57 -28.55
C LEU A 298 7.29 25.04 -29.11
N HIS A 299 6.54 25.83 -28.34
CA HIS A 299 5.32 26.48 -28.85
C HIS A 299 5.65 27.51 -29.95
N ARG A 300 6.67 28.36 -29.76
CA ARG A 300 7.13 29.32 -30.79
C ARG A 300 7.61 28.61 -32.06
N PHE A 301 8.35 27.51 -31.93
CA PHE A 301 8.77 26.66 -33.03
C PHE A 301 7.55 26.14 -33.79
N THR A 302 6.59 25.56 -33.08
CA THR A 302 5.38 24.97 -33.68
C THR A 302 4.54 26.02 -34.40
N GLN A 303 4.41 27.23 -33.83
CA GLN A 303 3.71 28.33 -34.47
C GLN A 303 4.42 28.79 -35.76
N LYS A 304 5.76 28.87 -35.74
CA LYS A 304 6.55 29.33 -36.89
C LYS A 304 6.60 28.33 -38.04
N TYR A 305 6.75 27.04 -37.73
CA TYR A 305 6.95 25.98 -38.73
C TYR A 305 5.69 25.15 -38.99
N SER A 306 4.60 25.38 -38.26
CA SER A 306 3.35 24.60 -38.33
C SER A 306 3.53 23.10 -38.07
N GLN A 307 4.60 22.73 -37.36
CA GLN A 307 4.94 21.36 -36.99
C GLN A 307 5.84 21.38 -35.74
N ILE A 308 5.84 20.29 -34.99
CA ILE A 308 6.83 20.06 -33.93
C ILE A 308 8.19 19.66 -34.55
N PRO A 309 9.31 19.76 -33.81
CA PRO A 309 10.61 19.30 -34.28
C PRO A 309 10.57 17.86 -34.79
N HIS A 310 11.23 17.60 -35.91
CA HIS A 310 11.34 16.26 -36.46
C HIS A 310 12.14 15.37 -35.51
N THR A 311 11.71 14.11 -35.42
CA THR A 311 12.37 13.10 -34.61
C THR A 311 13.87 13.03 -34.91
N ARG A 312 14.69 13.18 -33.86
CA ARG A 312 16.17 13.13 -33.93
C ARG A 312 16.85 14.14 -34.89
N SER A 313 16.14 15.15 -35.40
CA SER A 313 16.72 16.20 -36.25
C SER A 313 17.63 17.14 -35.45
N GLN A 314 18.93 17.11 -35.75
CA GLN A 314 19.90 18.03 -35.15
C GLN A 314 19.68 19.48 -35.60
N ALA A 315 19.25 19.68 -36.85
CA ALA A 315 18.96 21.01 -37.37
C ALA A 315 17.82 21.68 -36.60
N ASP A 316 16.73 20.94 -36.34
CA ASP A 316 15.59 21.47 -35.57
C ASP A 316 15.98 21.70 -34.10
N ALA A 317 16.85 20.84 -33.54
CA ALA A 317 17.37 21.01 -32.18
C ALA A 317 18.16 22.31 -32.02
N GLU A 318 19.05 22.65 -32.96
CA GLU A 318 19.78 23.92 -32.91
C GLU A 318 18.87 25.14 -33.11
N VAL A 319 17.81 25.01 -33.92
CA VAL A 319 16.77 26.05 -34.03
C VAL A 319 16.06 26.23 -32.69
N LEU A 320 15.68 25.15 -32.01
CA LEU A 320 15.03 25.24 -30.69
C LEU A 320 15.94 25.87 -29.64
N VAL A 321 17.23 25.51 -29.62
CA VAL A 321 18.25 26.15 -28.75
C VAL A 321 18.34 27.65 -29.05
N THR A 322 18.32 28.05 -30.33
CA THR A 322 18.37 29.47 -30.72
C THR A 322 17.16 30.25 -30.20
N ILE A 323 15.95 29.71 -30.37
CA ILE A 323 14.71 30.32 -29.86
C ILE A 323 14.75 30.39 -28.33
N THR A 324 15.27 29.36 -27.67
CA THR A 324 15.39 29.33 -26.20
C THR A 324 16.40 30.38 -25.71
N LYS A 325 17.53 30.57 -26.40
CA LYS A 325 18.50 31.64 -26.10
C LYS A 325 17.92 33.04 -26.28
N GLU A 326 17.00 33.25 -27.22
CA GLU A 326 16.22 34.50 -27.33
C GLU A 326 15.38 34.72 -26.07
N LEU A 327 14.60 33.72 -25.67
CA LEU A 327 13.79 33.76 -24.45
C LEU A 327 14.62 33.99 -23.18
N CYS A 328 15.79 33.34 -23.06
CA CYS A 328 16.70 33.54 -21.95
C CYS A 328 17.17 35.00 -21.83
N ARG A 329 17.45 35.66 -22.96
CA ARG A 329 17.84 37.08 -22.97
C ARG A 329 16.69 37.97 -22.53
N ASP A 330 15.48 37.69 -22.98
CA ASP A 330 14.28 38.44 -22.58
C ASP A 330 13.95 38.27 -21.09
N ALA A 331 14.23 37.08 -20.54
CA ALA A 331 14.00 36.73 -19.13
C ALA A 331 15.19 37.01 -18.20
N GLU A 332 16.30 37.55 -18.71
CA GLU A 332 17.56 37.78 -17.96
C GLU A 332 18.09 36.49 -17.27
N PHE A 333 17.99 35.35 -17.95
CA PHE A 333 18.41 34.03 -17.45
C PHE A 333 19.69 33.52 -18.12
N ASP A 334 20.79 33.45 -17.36
CA ASP A 334 22.12 33.09 -17.90
C ASP A 334 22.51 31.61 -17.70
N GLN A 335 21.67 30.79 -17.04
CA GLN A 335 22.00 29.41 -16.65
C GLN A 335 21.39 28.35 -17.56
N LEU A 336 21.31 28.61 -18.87
CA LEU A 336 20.69 27.69 -19.83
C LEU A 336 21.47 26.36 -19.93
N ASP A 337 20.80 25.24 -19.70
CA ASP A 337 21.27 23.91 -20.08
C ASP A 337 20.86 23.63 -21.54
N GLU A 338 21.75 23.95 -22.48
CA GLU A 338 21.50 23.74 -23.91
C GLU A 338 21.31 22.27 -24.28
N ASP A 339 21.96 21.34 -23.58
CA ASP A 339 21.87 19.92 -23.90
C ASP A 339 20.49 19.38 -23.54
N THR A 340 19.91 19.83 -22.43
CA THR A 340 18.51 19.54 -22.08
C THR A 340 17.55 20.06 -23.16
N VAL A 341 17.77 21.27 -23.70
CA VAL A 341 16.95 21.82 -24.79
C VAL A 341 17.09 21.00 -26.07
N ARG A 342 18.33 20.62 -26.43
CA ARG A 342 18.58 19.74 -27.59
C ARG A 342 17.84 18.42 -27.42
N GLN A 343 17.98 17.77 -26.26
CA GLN A 343 17.31 16.49 -26.02
C GLN A 343 15.79 16.61 -26.10
N LEU A 344 15.20 17.67 -25.53
CA LEU A 344 13.76 17.95 -25.66
C LEU A 344 13.35 17.98 -27.14
N SER A 345 14.09 18.70 -27.99
CA SER A 345 13.82 18.75 -29.43
C SER A 345 13.88 17.36 -30.07
N LEU A 346 14.94 16.61 -29.78
CA LEU A 346 15.19 15.29 -30.38
C LEU A 346 14.11 14.27 -30.03
N VAL A 347 13.46 14.41 -28.87
CA VAL A 347 12.38 13.52 -28.38
C VAL A 347 10.99 14.15 -28.43
N ALA A 348 10.84 15.38 -28.94
CA ALA A 348 9.58 16.15 -28.88
C ALA A 348 8.39 15.46 -29.56
N SER A 349 8.69 14.65 -30.58
CA SER A 349 7.72 13.81 -31.30
C SER A 349 7.31 12.55 -30.52
N GLY A 350 7.98 12.21 -29.43
CA GLY A 350 7.68 11.03 -28.63
C GLY A 350 6.38 11.15 -27.86
N ASP A 351 5.72 10.00 -27.68
CA ASP A 351 4.57 9.83 -26.80
C ASP A 351 4.72 8.53 -26.01
N LEU A 352 4.94 8.66 -24.70
CA LEU A 352 5.34 7.55 -23.83
C LEU A 352 4.30 7.30 -22.74
N ALA A 353 3.76 6.08 -22.71
CA ALA A 353 2.82 5.66 -21.69
C ALA A 353 3.31 5.91 -20.23
N PRO A 354 4.58 5.64 -19.87
CA PRO A 354 5.05 5.88 -18.50
C PRO A 354 5.05 7.35 -18.07
N VAL A 355 5.41 8.26 -18.99
CA VAL A 355 5.41 9.71 -18.70
C VAL A 355 3.98 10.23 -18.62
N ASN A 356 3.09 9.74 -19.50
CA ASN A 356 1.66 10.05 -19.43
C ASN A 356 1.02 9.51 -18.14
N ALA A 357 1.41 8.31 -17.68
CA ALA A 357 0.96 7.74 -16.41
C ALA A 357 1.42 8.59 -15.22
N PHE A 358 2.68 9.03 -15.21
CA PHE A 358 3.22 9.89 -14.17
C PHE A 358 2.52 11.26 -14.14
N ILE A 359 2.63 12.05 -15.21
CA ILE A 359 2.04 13.40 -15.27
C ILE A 359 0.51 13.34 -15.18
N GLY A 360 -0.13 12.32 -15.77
CA GLY A 360 -1.57 12.14 -15.70
C GLY A 360 -2.08 11.82 -14.29
N GLY A 361 -1.34 11.02 -13.52
CA GLY A 361 -1.62 10.78 -12.10
C GLY A 361 -1.51 12.04 -11.25
N LEU A 362 -0.48 12.86 -11.51
CA LEU A 362 -0.26 14.16 -10.85
C LEU A 362 -1.38 15.16 -11.21
N ALA A 363 -1.64 15.38 -12.50
CA ALA A 363 -2.67 16.31 -12.96
C ALA A 363 -4.07 15.92 -12.48
N ALA A 364 -4.41 14.63 -12.48
CA ALA A 364 -5.67 14.15 -11.91
C ALA A 364 -5.76 14.38 -10.40
N GLN A 365 -4.63 14.27 -9.68
CA GLN A 365 -4.60 14.65 -8.27
C GLN A 365 -4.85 16.15 -8.09
N GLU A 366 -4.31 17.02 -8.94
CA GLU A 366 -4.60 18.45 -8.87
C GLU A 366 -6.08 18.77 -9.17
N VAL A 367 -6.74 18.03 -10.08
CA VAL A 367 -8.20 18.12 -10.25
C VAL A 367 -8.94 17.75 -8.96
N VAL A 368 -8.51 16.69 -8.27
CA VAL A 368 -9.09 16.29 -6.98
C VAL A 368 -8.96 17.42 -5.95
N LYS A 369 -7.80 18.08 -5.88
CA LYS A 369 -7.57 19.21 -4.97
C LYS A 369 -8.46 20.40 -5.33
N ALA A 370 -8.50 20.78 -6.61
CA ALA A 370 -9.33 21.86 -7.12
C ALA A 370 -10.82 21.68 -6.76
N CYS A 371 -11.31 20.44 -6.82
CA CYS A 371 -12.70 20.11 -6.52
C CYS A 371 -13.02 20.02 -5.01
N SER A 372 -12.03 19.75 -4.16
CA SER A 372 -12.26 19.42 -2.75
C SER A 372 -11.81 20.51 -1.77
N GLY A 373 -10.77 21.27 -2.10
CA GLY A 373 -10.04 22.11 -1.14
C GLY A 373 -9.22 21.26 -0.14
N LYS A 374 -8.93 20.00 -0.47
CA LYS A 374 -8.09 19.11 0.32
C LYS A 374 -6.73 18.97 -0.35
N PHE A 375 -5.70 18.89 0.48
CA PHE A 375 -4.28 18.90 0.14
C PHE A 375 -3.78 20.22 -0.43
N THR A 376 -2.47 20.43 -0.34
CA THR A 376 -1.79 21.61 -0.87
C THR A 376 -1.68 21.49 -2.40
N PRO A 377 -2.31 22.39 -3.18
CA PRO A 377 -2.18 22.38 -4.64
C PRO A 377 -0.75 22.67 -5.11
N LEU A 378 -0.44 22.26 -6.33
CA LEU A 378 0.74 22.74 -7.03
C LEU A 378 0.65 24.25 -7.25
N ARG A 379 1.58 25.01 -6.69
CA ARG A 379 1.72 26.46 -6.90
C ARG A 379 3.09 26.74 -7.55
N GLN A 380 3.20 26.86 -8.87
CA GLN A 380 2.15 26.77 -9.91
C GLN A 380 2.60 25.85 -11.06
N TRP A 381 3.90 25.82 -11.35
CA TRP A 381 4.52 24.99 -12.38
C TRP A 381 5.27 23.80 -11.79
N LEU A 382 5.30 22.70 -12.54
CA LEU A 382 6.13 21.53 -12.29
C LEU A 382 6.69 21.06 -13.63
N TYR A 383 8.00 20.83 -13.68
CA TYR A 383 8.69 20.24 -14.81
C TYR A 383 9.27 18.90 -14.42
N PHE A 384 9.25 17.96 -15.34
CA PHE A 384 9.77 16.62 -15.16
C PHE A 384 10.57 16.19 -16.38
N ASP A 385 11.67 15.49 -16.17
CA ASP A 385 12.37 14.75 -17.20
C ASP A 385 12.87 13.40 -16.70
N ALA A 386 12.85 12.42 -17.60
CA ALA A 386 13.47 11.11 -17.44
C ALA A 386 14.51 10.86 -18.52
N LEU A 387 15.33 11.87 -18.85
CA LEU A 387 16.34 11.76 -19.91
C LEU A 387 17.37 10.65 -19.64
N GLU A 388 17.52 10.21 -18.39
CA GLU A 388 18.33 9.04 -18.01
C GLU A 388 17.81 7.70 -18.58
N CYS A 389 16.61 7.68 -19.16
CA CYS A 389 16.10 6.53 -19.91
C CYS A 389 16.72 6.40 -21.31
N LEU A 390 17.37 7.42 -21.85
CA LEU A 390 18.05 7.29 -23.14
C LEU A 390 19.23 6.30 -23.07
N PRO A 391 19.60 5.65 -24.19
CA PRO A 391 20.75 4.74 -24.23
C PRO A 391 22.04 5.38 -23.69
N GLN A 392 22.92 4.58 -23.09
CA GLN A 392 24.18 5.10 -22.56
C GLN A 392 25.12 5.44 -23.74
N GLU A 393 26.06 6.36 -23.56
CA GLU A 393 26.99 6.81 -24.62
C GLU A 393 27.73 5.65 -25.33
N ASP A 394 27.98 4.55 -24.61
CA ASP A 394 28.65 3.35 -25.11
C ASP A 394 27.77 2.47 -26.03
N ASP A 395 26.45 2.70 -26.06
CA ASP A 395 25.46 1.91 -26.82
C ASP A 395 25.24 2.43 -28.26
N GLY A 396 25.97 3.49 -28.65
CA GLY A 396 25.87 4.13 -29.97
C GLY A 396 24.77 5.20 -30.07
N VAL A 397 24.84 6.02 -31.13
CA VAL A 397 23.92 7.15 -31.32
C VAL A 397 22.65 6.71 -32.06
N LEU A 398 21.48 7.05 -31.51
CA LEU A 398 20.19 6.86 -32.17
C LEU A 398 20.09 7.74 -33.43
N SER A 399 19.82 7.10 -34.58
CA SER A 399 19.68 7.78 -35.87
C SER A 399 18.23 8.13 -36.20
N GLU A 400 18.02 9.12 -37.06
CA GLU A 400 16.68 9.52 -37.57
C GLU A 400 15.93 8.33 -38.19
N ASN A 401 16.62 7.50 -38.98
CA ASN A 401 16.00 6.33 -39.63
C ASN A 401 15.57 5.24 -38.63
N ALA A 402 16.33 5.06 -37.54
CA ALA A 402 15.95 4.10 -36.49
C ALA A 402 14.69 4.54 -35.74
N CYS A 403 14.45 5.85 -35.65
CA CYS A 403 13.33 6.47 -34.93
C CYS A 403 12.19 6.95 -35.87
N ALA A 404 12.27 6.67 -37.17
CA ALA A 404 11.23 7.03 -38.12
C ALA A 404 9.93 6.23 -37.85
N PRO A 405 8.74 6.84 -38.06
CA PRO A 405 7.46 6.14 -37.94
C PRO A 405 7.35 4.93 -38.86
N ARG A 406 6.59 3.91 -38.45
CA ARG A 406 6.45 2.63 -39.15
C ARG A 406 5.01 2.19 -39.34
N ASP A 407 4.06 3.11 -39.19
CA ASP A 407 2.62 2.81 -39.16
C ASP A 407 2.32 1.74 -38.12
N SER A 408 2.89 1.92 -36.93
CA SER A 408 2.79 0.99 -35.82
C SER A 408 2.21 1.69 -34.60
N ARG A 409 1.46 0.94 -33.79
CA ARG A 409 0.98 1.42 -32.50
C ARG A 409 2.09 1.89 -31.56
N TYR A 410 3.35 1.51 -31.81
CA TYR A 410 4.51 1.91 -31.03
C TYR A 410 5.26 3.13 -31.58
N ASP A 411 4.73 3.83 -32.60
CA ASP A 411 5.44 4.94 -33.27
C ASP A 411 5.80 6.10 -32.32
N GLY A 412 4.99 6.37 -31.30
CA GLY A 412 5.31 7.36 -30.25
C GLY A 412 6.50 6.96 -29.39
N GLN A 413 6.70 5.66 -29.15
CA GLN A 413 7.83 5.13 -28.40
C GLN A 413 9.08 4.95 -29.27
N ILE A 414 8.91 4.49 -30.52
CA ILE A 414 9.98 4.36 -31.52
C ILE A 414 10.62 5.72 -31.80
N ALA A 415 9.84 6.81 -31.81
CA ALA A 415 10.37 8.16 -31.98
C ALA A 415 11.41 8.53 -30.90
N VAL A 416 11.35 7.92 -29.72
CA VAL A 416 12.32 8.16 -28.63
C VAL A 416 13.45 7.14 -28.65
N PHE A 417 13.14 5.84 -28.69
CA PHE A 417 14.12 4.79 -28.43
C PHE A 417 14.57 4.01 -29.69
N GLY A 418 13.89 4.21 -30.81
CA GLY A 418 14.13 3.50 -32.06
C GLY A 418 13.53 2.09 -32.11
N SER A 419 13.37 1.57 -33.33
CA SER A 419 12.69 0.28 -33.54
C SER A 419 13.43 -0.92 -32.95
N ALA A 420 14.77 -0.88 -32.91
CA ALA A 420 15.58 -1.98 -32.37
C ALA A 420 15.31 -2.19 -30.87
N PHE A 421 15.09 -1.10 -30.13
CA PHE A 421 14.71 -1.20 -28.73
C PHE A 421 13.28 -1.71 -28.56
N GLN A 422 12.35 -1.28 -29.42
CA GLN A 422 11.00 -1.83 -29.45
C GLN A 422 11.02 -3.36 -29.66
N ASP A 423 11.85 -3.86 -30.57
CA ASP A 423 12.01 -5.30 -30.78
C ASP A 423 12.58 -6.02 -29.54
N LYS A 424 13.44 -5.36 -28.76
CA LYS A 424 13.96 -5.88 -27.49
C LYS A 424 12.86 -6.00 -26.44
N LEU A 425 12.01 -4.97 -26.31
CA LEU A 425 10.84 -4.96 -25.43
C LEU A 425 9.86 -6.08 -25.77
N ASN A 426 9.57 -6.25 -27.06
CA ASN A 426 8.65 -7.28 -27.55
C ASN A 426 9.07 -8.71 -27.14
N LYS A 427 10.37 -8.96 -26.95
CA LYS A 427 10.93 -10.29 -26.62
C LYS A 427 11.15 -10.53 -25.13
N GLN A 428 10.78 -9.59 -24.27
CA GLN A 428 11.02 -9.71 -22.84
C GLN A 428 10.10 -10.77 -22.19
N ASN A 429 10.63 -11.46 -21.19
CA ASN A 429 9.92 -12.39 -20.31
C ASN A 429 9.88 -11.83 -18.89
N TYR A 430 8.72 -11.33 -18.46
CA TYR A 430 8.57 -10.69 -17.14
C TYR A 430 7.59 -11.43 -16.25
N PHE A 431 7.90 -11.48 -14.95
CA PHE A 431 7.01 -11.98 -13.92
C PHE A 431 6.44 -10.84 -13.09
N LEU A 432 5.13 -10.64 -13.17
CA LEU A 432 4.38 -9.68 -12.38
C LEU A 432 3.73 -10.39 -11.18
N VAL A 433 4.10 -9.98 -9.97
CA VAL A 433 3.55 -10.54 -8.74
C VAL A 433 2.56 -9.57 -8.12
N GLY A 434 1.28 -9.91 -8.20
CA GLY A 434 0.15 -9.07 -7.81
C GLY A 434 -0.57 -8.44 -9.02
N ALA A 435 -1.89 -8.60 -9.06
CA ALA A 435 -2.82 -8.04 -10.04
C ALA A 435 -3.78 -7.02 -9.38
N GLY A 436 -3.37 -6.45 -8.24
CA GLY A 436 -4.06 -5.35 -7.56
C GLY A 436 -3.92 -4.00 -8.27
N ALA A 437 -3.94 -2.91 -7.51
CA ALA A 437 -3.94 -1.54 -8.07
C ALA A 437 -2.70 -1.27 -8.94
N ILE A 438 -1.50 -1.47 -8.38
CA ILE A 438 -0.23 -1.31 -9.12
C ILE A 438 -0.15 -2.32 -10.26
N GLY A 439 -0.60 -3.57 -10.06
CA GLY A 439 -0.57 -4.62 -11.07
C GLY A 439 -1.39 -4.26 -12.32
N CYS A 440 -2.60 -3.72 -12.13
CA CYS A 440 -3.43 -3.22 -13.23
C CYS A 440 -2.75 -2.10 -14.02
N GLU A 441 -2.15 -1.12 -13.32
CA GLU A 441 -1.44 -0.02 -13.95
C GLU A 441 -0.17 -0.49 -14.69
N LEU A 442 0.58 -1.43 -14.13
CA LEU A 442 1.75 -2.03 -14.77
C LEU A 442 1.36 -2.82 -16.01
N LEU A 443 0.32 -3.65 -15.96
CA LEU A 443 -0.14 -4.40 -17.13
C LEU A 443 -0.63 -3.49 -18.26
N LYS A 444 -1.35 -2.41 -17.95
CA LYS A 444 -1.68 -1.37 -18.93
C LYS A 444 -0.40 -0.81 -19.56
N ASN A 445 0.57 -0.39 -18.75
CA ASN A 445 1.82 0.16 -19.26
C ASN A 445 2.59 -0.88 -20.10
N PHE A 446 2.67 -2.14 -19.66
CA PHE A 446 3.32 -3.22 -20.42
C PHE A 446 2.67 -3.42 -21.78
N ALA A 447 1.34 -3.33 -21.86
CA ALA A 447 0.59 -3.42 -23.11
C ALA A 447 0.91 -2.26 -24.06
N LEU A 448 0.97 -1.04 -23.55
CA LEU A 448 1.27 0.16 -24.34
C LEU A 448 2.73 0.20 -24.79
N ILE A 449 3.65 -0.26 -23.92
CA ILE A 449 5.09 -0.39 -24.21
C ILE A 449 5.38 -1.53 -25.19
N GLY A 450 4.51 -2.56 -25.24
CA GLY A 450 4.74 -3.79 -26.00
C GLY A 450 5.65 -4.79 -25.30
N LEU A 451 5.76 -4.74 -23.97
CA LEU A 451 6.62 -5.65 -23.21
C LEU A 451 6.12 -7.09 -23.34
N GLY A 452 6.92 -7.97 -23.95
CA GLY A 452 6.56 -9.38 -24.16
C GLY A 452 5.46 -9.60 -25.21
N ALA A 453 5.17 -8.61 -26.06
CA ALA A 453 4.14 -8.69 -27.11
C ALA A 453 4.61 -9.40 -28.41
N GLY A 454 5.89 -9.74 -28.51
CA GLY A 454 6.49 -10.38 -29.68
C GLY A 454 6.64 -11.89 -29.52
N GLU A 455 7.09 -12.53 -30.59
CA GLU A 455 7.46 -13.94 -30.58
C GLU A 455 8.60 -14.18 -29.57
N GLY A 456 8.40 -15.14 -28.66
CA GLY A 456 9.35 -15.47 -27.59
C GLY A 456 9.29 -14.56 -26.35
N GLY A 457 8.42 -13.54 -26.36
CA GLY A 457 8.10 -12.72 -25.18
C GLY A 457 6.85 -13.23 -24.46
N ASN A 458 6.81 -13.07 -23.14
CA ASN A 458 5.68 -13.46 -22.30
C ASN A 458 5.64 -12.68 -20.98
N ILE A 459 4.44 -12.30 -20.54
CA ILE A 459 4.19 -11.81 -19.19
C ILE A 459 3.51 -12.92 -18.40
N THR A 460 4.14 -13.37 -17.32
CA THR A 460 3.45 -14.21 -16.33
C THR A 460 2.93 -13.30 -15.23
N VAL A 461 1.64 -13.32 -14.95
CA VAL A 461 1.03 -12.59 -13.83
C VAL A 461 0.45 -13.57 -12.83
N THR A 462 0.69 -13.37 -11.54
CA THR A 462 0.08 -14.20 -10.49
C THR A 462 -0.58 -13.35 -9.41
N ASP A 463 -1.78 -13.75 -9.01
CA ASP A 463 -2.53 -13.18 -7.88
C ASP A 463 -3.55 -14.23 -7.41
N MET A 464 -3.59 -14.50 -6.11
CA MET A 464 -4.51 -15.49 -5.54
C MET A 464 -5.90 -14.91 -5.23
N ASP A 465 -6.06 -13.59 -5.28
CA ASP A 465 -7.29 -12.93 -4.89
C ASP A 465 -8.34 -12.93 -5.99
N SER A 466 -9.60 -12.90 -5.56
CA SER A 466 -10.74 -12.59 -6.41
C SER A 466 -11.04 -11.08 -6.41
N ILE A 467 -11.77 -10.62 -7.42
CA ILE A 467 -12.16 -9.22 -7.58
C ILE A 467 -13.30 -8.89 -6.61
N GLU A 468 -13.10 -7.86 -5.80
CA GLU A 468 -14.11 -7.30 -4.90
C GLU A 468 -14.67 -5.97 -5.42
N ARG A 469 -15.87 -5.59 -4.97
CA ARG A 469 -16.45 -4.28 -5.31
C ARG A 469 -15.57 -3.10 -4.89
N SER A 470 -14.90 -3.22 -3.75
CA SER A 470 -14.01 -2.19 -3.20
C SER A 470 -12.74 -1.96 -4.04
N ASN A 471 -12.44 -2.86 -4.98
CA ASN A 471 -11.28 -2.80 -5.86
C ASN A 471 -11.50 -1.87 -7.07
N LEU A 472 -12.75 -1.76 -7.54
CA LEU A 472 -13.10 -1.09 -8.80
C LEU A 472 -12.74 0.40 -8.85
N ASN A 473 -12.54 1.06 -7.70
CA ASN A 473 -12.15 2.47 -7.63
C ASN A 473 -10.69 2.73 -8.01
N ARG A 474 -9.85 1.70 -8.14
CA ARG A 474 -8.41 1.85 -8.41
C ARG A 474 -7.80 0.71 -9.25
N GLN A 475 -8.56 -0.36 -9.49
CA GLN A 475 -8.17 -1.48 -10.34
C GLN A 475 -9.03 -1.43 -11.62
N PHE A 476 -8.72 -0.46 -12.48
CA PHE A 476 -9.60 -0.03 -13.58
C PHE A 476 -9.77 -1.07 -14.70
N LEU A 477 -8.97 -2.14 -14.69
CA LEU A 477 -9.14 -3.29 -15.58
C LEU A 477 -10.36 -4.14 -15.23
N PHE A 478 -10.95 -3.94 -14.05
CA PHE A 478 -12.07 -4.73 -13.56
C PHE A 478 -13.38 -3.93 -13.65
N HIS A 479 -14.47 -4.63 -13.97
CA HIS A 479 -15.80 -4.05 -13.99
C HIS A 479 -16.73 -4.78 -13.01
N SER A 480 -17.92 -4.21 -12.78
CA SER A 480 -18.90 -4.80 -11.86
C SER A 480 -19.33 -6.23 -12.22
N LYS A 481 -19.24 -6.61 -13.51
CA LYS A 481 -19.52 -7.97 -14.01
C LYS A 481 -18.45 -9.00 -13.59
N ASP A 482 -17.27 -8.54 -13.19
CA ASP A 482 -16.11 -9.39 -12.91
C ASP A 482 -15.95 -9.72 -11.42
N ILE A 483 -16.81 -9.18 -10.55
CA ILE A 483 -16.78 -9.45 -9.11
C ILE A 483 -16.86 -10.96 -8.84
N GLY A 484 -15.94 -11.46 -8.01
CA GLY A 484 -15.78 -12.88 -7.68
C GLY A 484 -14.92 -13.68 -8.65
N ARG A 485 -14.54 -13.14 -9.81
CA ARG A 485 -13.55 -13.75 -10.71
C ARG A 485 -12.12 -13.46 -10.22
N LEU A 486 -11.14 -14.24 -10.68
CA LEU A 486 -9.74 -14.07 -10.29
C LEU A 486 -9.13 -12.82 -10.92
N LYS A 487 -8.39 -12.04 -10.13
CA LYS A 487 -7.79 -10.78 -10.59
C LYS A 487 -6.83 -10.98 -11.76
N SER A 488 -5.94 -11.97 -11.66
CA SER A 488 -4.90 -12.23 -12.67
C SER A 488 -5.50 -12.61 -14.03
N GLU A 489 -6.53 -13.44 -14.06
CA GLU A 489 -7.22 -13.88 -15.29
C GLU A 489 -7.92 -12.70 -15.99
N VAL A 490 -8.75 -11.95 -15.25
CA VAL A 490 -9.51 -10.83 -15.83
C VAL A 490 -8.58 -9.70 -16.26
N ALA A 491 -7.49 -9.46 -15.51
CA ALA A 491 -6.50 -8.46 -15.90
C ALA A 491 -5.82 -8.85 -17.22
N ALA A 492 -5.45 -10.12 -17.38
CA ALA A 492 -4.87 -10.63 -18.62
C ALA A 492 -5.84 -10.54 -19.81
N GLU A 493 -7.13 -10.85 -19.61
CA GLU A 493 -8.18 -10.69 -20.63
C GLU A 493 -8.31 -9.22 -21.07
N SER A 494 -8.46 -8.31 -20.10
CA SER A 494 -8.66 -6.88 -20.36
C SER A 494 -7.48 -6.25 -21.09
N VAL A 495 -6.27 -6.66 -20.74
CA VAL A 495 -5.04 -6.16 -21.37
C VAL A 495 -4.91 -6.66 -22.82
N LYS A 496 -5.33 -7.88 -23.12
CA LYS A 496 -5.38 -8.40 -24.49
C LYS A 496 -6.39 -7.64 -25.36
N GLU A 497 -7.44 -7.06 -24.78
CA GLU A 497 -8.35 -6.17 -25.51
C GLU A 497 -7.70 -4.82 -25.85
N MET A 498 -6.77 -4.32 -25.01
CA MET A 498 -5.99 -3.09 -25.25
C MET A 498 -4.88 -3.32 -26.28
N ASN A 499 -4.19 -4.44 -26.17
CA ASN A 499 -3.17 -4.86 -27.12
C ASN A 499 -3.28 -6.36 -27.46
N PRO A 500 -3.85 -6.69 -28.64
CA PRO A 500 -4.03 -8.08 -29.07
C PRO A 500 -2.74 -8.89 -29.22
N HIS A 501 -1.58 -8.23 -29.29
CA HIS A 501 -0.28 -8.89 -29.39
C HIS A 501 0.26 -9.39 -28.06
N MET A 502 -0.35 -9.02 -26.92
CA MET A 502 0.17 -9.38 -25.61
C MET A 502 0.08 -10.88 -25.32
N ASN A 503 1.23 -11.49 -25.04
CA ASN A 503 1.33 -12.86 -24.55
C ASN A 503 1.32 -12.85 -23.01
N ILE A 504 0.19 -13.21 -22.42
CA ILE A 504 0.02 -13.21 -20.96
C ILE A 504 -0.45 -14.57 -20.47
N THR A 505 0.30 -15.11 -19.50
CA THR A 505 -0.01 -16.32 -18.73
C THR A 505 -0.46 -15.92 -17.33
N ALA A 506 -1.72 -16.20 -16.99
CA ALA A 506 -2.30 -15.88 -15.69
C ALA A 506 -2.23 -17.09 -14.75
N HIS A 507 -1.64 -16.89 -13.58
CA HIS A 507 -1.57 -17.84 -12.47
C HIS A 507 -2.40 -17.32 -11.28
N GLN A 508 -2.77 -18.25 -10.39
CA GLN A 508 -3.55 -17.96 -9.17
C GLN A 508 -2.78 -18.31 -7.89
N ASN A 509 -1.47 -18.45 -7.99
CA ASN A 509 -0.64 -18.95 -6.90
C ASN A 509 -0.14 -17.78 -6.05
N ARG A 510 -0.28 -17.89 -4.72
CA ARG A 510 0.43 -17.02 -3.79
C ARG A 510 1.94 -17.27 -3.94
N VAL A 511 2.74 -16.22 -4.08
CA VAL A 511 4.20 -16.37 -4.13
C VAL A 511 4.73 -16.53 -2.71
N CYS A 512 4.99 -17.78 -2.32
CA CYS A 512 5.46 -18.18 -1.00
C CYS A 512 6.25 -19.51 -1.08
N PRO A 513 6.96 -19.93 -0.01
CA PRO A 513 7.74 -21.17 0.00
C PRO A 513 6.96 -22.42 -0.46
N GLU A 514 5.67 -22.49 -0.17
CA GLU A 514 4.80 -23.61 -0.54
C GLU A 514 4.56 -23.74 -2.06
N THR A 515 4.89 -22.71 -2.85
CA THR A 515 4.69 -22.67 -4.30
C THR A 515 5.99 -22.75 -5.11
N GLU A 516 7.11 -23.07 -4.46
CA GLU A 516 8.41 -23.22 -5.14
C GLU A 516 8.43 -24.35 -6.19
N GLU A 517 7.51 -25.32 -6.10
CA GLU A 517 7.34 -26.34 -7.13
C GLU A 517 6.82 -25.78 -8.46
N VAL A 518 6.09 -24.65 -8.42
CA VAL A 518 5.62 -23.92 -9.60
C VAL A 518 6.70 -22.93 -10.03
N TYR A 519 7.17 -22.11 -9.09
CA TYR A 519 8.15 -21.06 -9.33
C TYR A 519 9.58 -21.54 -9.08
N THR A 520 9.97 -22.57 -9.84
CA THR A 520 11.27 -23.23 -9.73
C THR A 520 12.44 -22.33 -10.17
N HIS A 521 13.67 -22.78 -9.90
CA HIS A 521 14.87 -22.12 -10.43
C HIS A 521 14.84 -22.00 -11.97
N SER A 522 14.33 -23.01 -12.68
CA SER A 522 14.15 -22.94 -14.13
C SER A 522 13.15 -21.88 -14.57
N PHE A 523 12.05 -21.68 -13.83
CA PHE A 523 11.10 -20.60 -14.09
C PHE A 523 11.80 -19.24 -13.99
N TYR A 524 12.43 -18.93 -12.85
CA TYR A 524 13.14 -17.66 -12.70
C TYR A 524 14.26 -17.48 -13.71
N SER A 525 15.00 -18.54 -14.03
CA SER A 525 16.10 -18.50 -15.01
C SER A 525 15.64 -18.05 -16.39
N SER A 526 14.40 -18.38 -16.79
CA SER A 526 13.79 -17.97 -18.07
C SER A 526 13.33 -16.51 -18.13
N LEU A 527 13.25 -15.82 -16.98
CA LEU A 527 12.79 -14.43 -16.91
C LEU A 527 13.92 -13.45 -17.23
N ASP A 528 13.57 -12.32 -17.84
CA ASP A 528 14.44 -11.14 -17.98
C ASP A 528 14.33 -10.20 -16.77
N GLY A 529 13.18 -10.18 -16.09
CA GLY A 529 12.96 -9.36 -14.91
C GLY A 529 11.67 -9.68 -14.15
N VAL A 530 11.54 -9.06 -12.98
CA VAL A 530 10.40 -9.20 -12.07
C VAL A 530 9.82 -7.82 -11.76
N ALA A 531 8.50 -7.71 -11.68
CA ALA A 531 7.82 -6.52 -11.18
C ALA A 531 6.91 -6.90 -10.01
N ALA A 532 7.06 -6.18 -8.90
CA ALA A 532 6.34 -6.44 -7.67
C ALA A 532 5.23 -5.39 -7.48
N ALA A 533 4.00 -5.89 -7.31
CA ALA A 533 2.78 -5.12 -7.11
C ALA A 533 2.04 -5.61 -5.86
N LEU A 534 2.79 -5.73 -4.76
CA LEU A 534 2.37 -6.38 -3.52
C LEU A 534 1.78 -5.38 -2.51
N ASP A 535 1.07 -5.88 -1.50
CA ASP A 535 0.43 -5.05 -0.46
C ASP A 535 0.96 -5.33 0.96
N ASN A 536 1.81 -6.33 1.13
CA ASN A 536 2.42 -6.71 2.41
C ASN A 536 3.95 -6.81 2.31
N VAL A 537 4.64 -6.65 3.45
CA VAL A 537 6.10 -6.62 3.52
C VAL A 537 6.70 -8.02 3.36
N ASP A 538 6.07 -9.04 3.94
CA ASP A 538 6.61 -10.41 3.92
C ASP A 538 6.73 -10.98 2.50
N ALA A 539 5.71 -10.77 1.67
CA ALA A 539 5.74 -11.18 0.26
C ALA A 539 6.84 -10.44 -0.52
N ARG A 540 7.09 -9.15 -0.22
CA ARG A 540 8.16 -8.37 -0.85
C ARG A 540 9.53 -8.92 -0.48
N VAL A 541 9.75 -9.20 0.81
CA VAL A 541 11.00 -9.79 1.31
C VAL A 541 11.23 -11.16 0.67
N TYR A 542 10.20 -12.00 0.58
CA TYR A 542 10.32 -13.32 -0.04
C TYR A 542 10.62 -13.23 -1.54
N LEU A 543 9.95 -12.33 -2.26
CA LEU A 543 10.20 -12.11 -3.69
C LEU A 543 11.61 -11.54 -3.95
N ASP A 544 12.08 -10.61 -3.11
CA ASP A 544 13.45 -10.08 -3.15
C ASP A 544 14.47 -11.19 -2.99
N GLN A 545 14.28 -12.08 -2.00
CA GLN A 545 15.14 -13.24 -1.79
C GLN A 545 15.17 -14.16 -3.02
N CYS A 546 14.02 -14.37 -3.66
CA CYS A 546 13.94 -15.12 -4.91
C CYS A 546 14.71 -14.43 -6.05
N CYS A 547 14.61 -13.11 -6.18
CA CYS A 547 15.32 -12.33 -7.20
C CYS A 547 16.83 -12.33 -6.97
N VAL A 548 17.29 -12.17 -5.72
CA VAL A 548 18.71 -12.26 -5.33
C VAL A 548 19.25 -13.65 -5.64
N ARG A 549 18.55 -14.71 -5.20
CA ARG A 549 18.91 -16.11 -5.44
C ARG A 549 19.08 -16.44 -6.93
N ASN A 550 18.24 -15.85 -7.78
CA ASN A 550 18.22 -16.13 -9.21
C ASN A 550 18.88 -15.05 -10.08
N LYS A 551 19.50 -14.03 -9.45
CA LYS A 551 20.14 -12.88 -10.12
C LYS A 551 19.22 -12.19 -11.12
N LYS A 552 17.98 -11.94 -10.71
CA LYS A 552 16.97 -11.27 -11.56
C LYS A 552 16.77 -9.83 -11.10
N PRO A 553 16.68 -8.87 -12.04
CA PRO A 553 16.32 -7.50 -11.70
C PRO A 553 14.86 -7.44 -11.24
N MET A 554 14.59 -6.53 -10.30
CA MET A 554 13.27 -6.35 -9.72
C MET A 554 12.88 -4.88 -9.70
N LEU A 555 11.68 -4.58 -10.16
CA LEU A 555 11.00 -3.30 -9.96
C LEU A 555 10.03 -3.45 -8.81
N GLU A 556 10.17 -2.61 -7.79
CA GLU A 556 9.33 -2.62 -6.59
C GLU A 556 8.57 -1.29 -6.46
N GLY A 557 7.29 -1.39 -6.13
CA GLY A 557 6.41 -0.23 -5.95
C GLY A 557 5.47 -0.39 -4.76
N GLY A 558 5.22 0.72 -4.06
CA GLY A 558 4.29 0.76 -2.94
C GLY A 558 3.54 2.08 -2.84
N THR A 559 2.31 2.02 -2.32
CA THR A 559 1.44 3.20 -2.12
C THR A 559 0.76 3.17 -0.77
N LEU A 560 0.61 4.33 -0.14
CA LEU A 560 -0.19 4.57 1.06
C LEU A 560 -0.87 5.93 0.94
N GLY A 561 -2.15 5.93 0.58
CA GLY A 561 -2.93 7.13 0.30
C GLY A 561 -2.30 7.94 -0.82
N SER A 562 -1.93 9.18 -0.53
CA SER A 562 -1.24 10.07 -1.47
C SER A 562 0.29 9.88 -1.48
N LYS A 563 0.83 9.00 -0.64
CA LYS A 563 2.27 8.64 -0.57
C LYS A 563 2.54 7.45 -1.47
N GLY A 564 3.71 7.43 -2.10
CA GLY A 564 4.16 6.27 -2.86
C GLY A 564 5.68 6.22 -3.01
N HIS A 565 6.19 5.07 -3.40
CA HIS A 565 7.60 4.90 -3.71
C HIS A 565 7.84 3.92 -4.85
N THR A 566 8.99 4.09 -5.51
CA THR A 566 9.58 3.11 -6.44
C THR A 566 11.00 2.78 -6.01
N LEU A 567 11.33 1.50 -6.07
CA LEU A 567 12.68 0.99 -5.85
C LEU A 567 13.08 0.10 -7.01
N VAL A 568 14.32 0.23 -7.47
CA VAL A 568 14.89 -0.64 -8.51
C VAL A 568 16.05 -1.44 -7.95
N VAL A 569 15.99 -2.75 -8.16
CA VAL A 569 17.01 -3.71 -7.74
C VAL A 569 17.67 -4.27 -8.99
N VAL A 570 18.96 -4.00 -9.15
CA VAL A 570 19.77 -4.39 -10.31
C VAL A 570 20.88 -5.35 -9.85
N PRO A 571 20.92 -6.60 -10.36
CA PRO A 571 21.93 -7.57 -10.00
C PRO A 571 23.35 -7.04 -10.18
N HIS A 572 24.22 -7.34 -9.23
CA HIS A 572 25.64 -6.93 -9.19
C HIS A 572 25.89 -5.41 -9.16
N LEU A 573 24.85 -4.57 -9.03
CA LEU A 573 24.97 -3.12 -9.02
C LEU A 573 24.40 -2.48 -7.75
N THR A 574 23.13 -2.76 -7.43
CA THR A 574 22.43 -2.10 -6.31
C THR A 574 22.30 -3.01 -5.09
N LYS A 575 21.94 -2.44 -3.94
CA LYS A 575 21.35 -3.21 -2.83
C LYS A 575 20.05 -3.89 -3.28
N SER A 576 19.70 -4.99 -2.62
CA SER A 576 18.36 -5.58 -2.72
C SER A 576 17.37 -4.84 -1.82
N TYR A 577 16.09 -5.19 -1.87
CA TYR A 577 15.08 -4.66 -0.95
C TYR A 577 15.43 -4.99 0.51
N GLY A 578 15.91 -6.22 0.74
CA GLY A 578 16.48 -6.65 2.01
C GLY A 578 15.43 -7.09 3.04
N PRO A 579 15.85 -7.39 4.28
CA PRO A 579 14.92 -7.76 5.35
C PRO A 579 14.03 -6.58 5.74
N SER A 580 12.92 -6.85 6.42
CA SER A 580 12.05 -5.80 6.97
C SER A 580 12.86 -4.83 7.84
N THR A 581 13.02 -3.60 7.36
CA THR A 581 13.66 -2.48 8.09
C THR A 581 12.64 -1.61 8.81
N SER A 582 11.35 -1.73 8.47
CA SER A 582 10.27 -1.17 9.28
C SER A 582 10.36 -1.81 10.66
N GLY A 583 10.60 -0.99 11.68
CA GLY A 583 10.23 -1.35 13.04
C GLY A 583 8.82 -1.92 12.93
N GLY A 584 8.64 -3.20 13.25
CA GLY A 584 7.36 -3.86 13.08
C GLY A 584 6.29 -2.99 13.73
N GLN A 585 5.08 -2.92 13.15
CA GLN A 585 3.94 -2.32 13.84
C GLN A 585 4.01 -2.80 15.29
N GLU A 586 4.29 -1.89 16.23
CA GLU A 586 4.50 -2.26 17.62
C GLU A 586 3.25 -3.01 18.05
N ALA A 587 3.41 -4.31 18.30
CA ALA A 587 2.28 -5.14 18.68
C ALA A 587 1.73 -4.57 19.98
N ILE A 588 0.43 -4.26 20.00
CA ILE A 588 -0.21 -3.72 21.19
C ILE A 588 0.02 -4.74 22.33
N PRO A 589 0.56 -4.32 23.49
CA PRO A 589 0.81 -5.23 24.60
C PRO A 589 -0.44 -6.03 24.96
N ILE A 590 -0.26 -7.32 25.25
CA ILE A 590 -1.39 -8.23 25.49
C ILE A 590 -2.20 -7.77 26.71
N CYS A 591 -1.55 -7.26 27.75
CA CYS A 591 -2.22 -6.72 28.94
C CYS A 591 -3.08 -5.48 28.61
N THR A 592 -2.65 -4.63 27.67
CA THR A 592 -3.42 -3.48 27.19
C THR A 592 -4.67 -3.94 26.45
N LEU A 593 -4.57 -4.94 25.57
CA LEU A 593 -5.73 -5.50 24.88
C LEU A 593 -6.70 -6.20 25.84
N LYS A 594 -6.17 -7.03 26.75
CA LYS A 594 -6.97 -7.85 27.67
C LYS A 594 -7.62 -7.08 28.81
N ASN A 595 -6.93 -6.10 29.41
CA ASN A 595 -7.37 -5.51 30.69
C ASN A 595 -7.35 -3.97 30.73
N PHE A 596 -6.47 -3.30 29.98
CA PHE A 596 -6.26 -1.85 30.13
C PHE A 596 -6.34 -1.08 28.79
N PRO A 597 -7.43 -1.21 28.01
CA PRO A 597 -7.60 -0.39 26.82
C PRO A 597 -7.83 1.08 27.21
N HIS A 598 -7.31 1.98 26.39
CA HIS A 598 -7.52 3.43 26.54
C HIS A 598 -7.71 4.14 25.20
N ARG A 599 -7.66 3.39 24.10
CA ARG A 599 -7.95 3.87 22.75
C ARG A 599 -8.90 2.91 22.03
N ILE A 600 -9.60 3.45 21.03
CA ILE A 600 -10.57 2.68 20.25
C ILE A 600 -9.88 1.54 19.47
N GLU A 601 -8.65 1.74 18.99
CA GLU A 601 -7.83 0.74 18.31
C GLU A 601 -7.62 -0.52 19.17
N HIS A 602 -7.44 -0.35 20.48
CA HIS A 602 -7.23 -1.47 21.41
C HIS A 602 -8.50 -2.31 21.54
N THR A 603 -9.66 -1.65 21.64
CA THR A 603 -10.95 -2.35 21.71
C THR A 603 -11.35 -2.99 20.38
N LEU A 604 -10.95 -2.42 19.24
CA LEU A 604 -11.19 -2.99 17.92
C LEU A 604 -10.33 -4.21 17.64
N GLN A 605 -9.04 -4.16 17.98
CA GLN A 605 -8.17 -5.33 17.89
C GLN A 605 -8.64 -6.43 18.84
N TRP A 606 -9.03 -6.09 20.08
CA TRP A 606 -9.67 -7.04 21.00
C TRP A 606 -10.95 -7.66 20.41
N ALA A 607 -11.83 -6.86 19.81
CA ALA A 607 -13.07 -7.36 19.21
C ALA A 607 -12.81 -8.29 18.02
N ARG A 608 -11.76 -8.01 17.23
CA ARG A 608 -11.29 -8.89 16.15
C ARG A 608 -10.74 -10.21 16.70
N ASP A 609 -9.96 -10.18 17.78
CA ASP A 609 -9.45 -11.40 18.42
C ASP A 609 -10.59 -12.23 19.02
N GLN A 610 -11.62 -11.58 19.59
CA GLN A 610 -12.83 -12.28 20.04
C GLN A 610 -13.59 -12.93 18.88
N PHE A 611 -13.70 -12.25 17.73
CA PHE A 611 -14.35 -12.81 16.54
C PHE A 611 -13.61 -14.07 16.06
N GLU A 612 -12.28 -13.97 15.89
CA GLU A 612 -11.44 -15.08 15.40
C GLU A 612 -11.52 -16.28 16.36
N GLY A 613 -11.40 -16.05 17.66
CA GLY A 613 -11.46 -17.09 18.68
C GLY A 613 -12.81 -17.80 18.74
N LEU A 614 -13.91 -17.03 18.78
CA LEU A 614 -15.27 -17.57 18.98
C LEU A 614 -15.83 -18.24 17.72
N PHE A 615 -15.62 -17.64 16.54
CA PHE A 615 -16.35 -18.04 15.33
C PHE A 615 -15.50 -18.77 14.29
N LYS A 616 -14.16 -18.73 14.40
CA LYS A 616 -13.26 -19.46 13.50
C LYS A 616 -12.49 -20.55 14.23
N GLN A 617 -11.61 -20.16 15.15
CA GLN A 617 -10.65 -21.07 15.75
C GLN A 617 -11.33 -22.17 16.58
N THR A 618 -12.43 -21.84 17.27
CA THR A 618 -13.25 -22.84 17.96
C THR A 618 -13.81 -23.90 16.99
N ALA A 619 -14.37 -23.47 15.87
CA ALA A 619 -14.93 -24.38 14.86
C ALA A 619 -13.84 -25.23 14.16
N GLU A 620 -12.69 -24.63 13.84
CA GLU A 620 -11.53 -25.35 13.29
C GLU A 620 -10.98 -26.40 14.26
N ASN A 621 -10.83 -26.04 15.54
CA ASN A 621 -10.34 -26.96 16.57
C ASN A 621 -11.29 -28.14 16.76
N VAL A 622 -12.61 -27.91 16.75
CA VAL A 622 -13.61 -28.99 16.79
C VAL A 622 -13.51 -29.87 15.55
N ASN A 623 -13.43 -29.27 14.34
CA ASN A 623 -13.30 -30.03 13.10
C ASN A 623 -12.00 -30.84 13.04
N ASN A 624 -10.89 -30.30 13.53
CA ASN A 624 -9.60 -30.99 13.61
C ASN A 624 -9.64 -32.12 14.64
N PHE A 625 -10.27 -31.91 15.80
CA PHE A 625 -10.48 -32.96 16.79
C PHE A 625 -11.33 -34.12 16.22
N LEU A 626 -12.35 -33.82 15.42
CA LEU A 626 -13.23 -34.82 14.79
C LEU A 626 -12.59 -35.54 13.59
N SER A 627 -11.62 -34.92 12.91
CA SER A 627 -11.05 -35.44 11.66
C SER A 627 -9.63 -35.99 11.78
N ASP A 628 -8.84 -35.51 12.73
CA ASP A 628 -7.44 -35.90 12.91
C ASP A 628 -7.23 -36.64 14.25
N PRO A 629 -7.00 -37.96 14.23
CA PRO A 629 -6.76 -38.77 15.43
C PRO A 629 -5.54 -38.32 16.26
N THR A 630 -4.60 -37.59 15.66
CA THR A 630 -3.38 -37.09 16.32
C THR A 630 -3.55 -35.68 16.89
N PHE A 631 -4.71 -35.04 16.71
CA PHE A 631 -4.94 -33.66 17.15
C PHE A 631 -4.65 -33.48 18.64
N VAL A 632 -5.21 -34.33 19.50
CA VAL A 632 -5.02 -34.23 20.95
C VAL A 632 -3.54 -34.30 21.29
N ASP A 633 -2.81 -35.31 20.81
CA ASP A 633 -1.39 -35.47 21.14
C ASP A 633 -0.50 -34.34 20.57
N ARG A 634 -0.83 -33.80 19.39
CA ARG A 634 -0.14 -32.61 18.85
C ARG A 634 -0.41 -31.35 19.65
N THR A 635 -1.64 -31.16 20.13
CA THR A 635 -2.00 -29.99 20.97
C THR A 635 -1.26 -30.03 22.30
N PHE A 636 -1.11 -31.21 22.91
CA PHE A 636 -0.28 -31.39 24.10
C PHE A 636 1.19 -30.98 23.87
N ALA A 637 1.74 -31.23 22.68
CA ALA A 637 3.12 -30.88 22.36
C ALA A 637 3.38 -29.36 22.23
N ARG A 638 2.33 -28.52 22.20
CA ARG A 638 2.44 -27.05 22.10
C ARG A 638 2.62 -26.36 23.46
N GLY A 639 2.29 -27.04 24.56
CA GLY A 639 2.41 -26.51 25.92
C GLY A 639 1.10 -26.69 26.73
N ASP A 640 1.22 -26.90 28.04
CA ASP A 640 0.10 -27.31 28.88
C ASP A 640 -1.03 -26.26 28.96
N VAL A 641 -0.69 -24.96 29.07
CA VAL A 641 -1.67 -23.86 29.20
C VAL A 641 -2.51 -23.71 27.94
N GLU A 642 -1.87 -23.62 26.78
CA GLU A 642 -2.55 -23.50 25.47
C GLU A 642 -3.39 -24.75 25.19
N ALA A 643 -2.90 -25.93 25.56
CA ALA A 643 -3.63 -27.17 25.38
C ALA A 643 -4.90 -27.24 26.24
N VAL A 644 -4.88 -26.74 27.49
CA VAL A 644 -6.10 -26.66 28.33
C VAL A 644 -7.14 -25.76 27.66
N GLU A 645 -6.75 -24.56 27.20
CA GLU A 645 -7.68 -23.61 26.57
C GLU A 645 -8.33 -24.20 25.32
N ILE A 646 -7.54 -24.82 24.43
CA ILE A 646 -8.05 -25.44 23.19
C ILE A 646 -9.00 -26.60 23.51
N LEU A 647 -8.59 -27.53 24.37
CA LEU A 647 -9.36 -28.74 24.65
C LEU A 647 -10.63 -28.46 25.46
N GLU A 648 -10.59 -27.48 26.37
CA GLU A 648 -11.78 -27.03 27.09
C GLU A 648 -12.78 -26.36 26.13
N GLY A 649 -12.30 -25.55 25.18
CA GLY A 649 -13.13 -24.97 24.12
C GLY A 649 -13.83 -26.04 23.27
N VAL A 650 -13.08 -27.08 22.86
CA VAL A 650 -13.65 -28.24 22.13
C VAL A 650 -14.70 -28.96 22.98
N TYR A 651 -14.41 -29.21 24.25
CA TYR A 651 -15.32 -29.91 25.16
C TYR A 651 -16.64 -29.15 25.38
N ARG A 652 -16.58 -27.83 25.62
CA ARG A 652 -17.78 -27.00 25.78
C ARG A 652 -18.61 -26.96 24.50
N SER A 653 -17.95 -26.80 23.35
CA SER A 653 -18.60 -26.69 22.04
C SER A 653 -19.32 -27.98 21.61
N LEU A 654 -18.81 -29.15 22.03
CA LEU A 654 -19.42 -30.45 21.78
C LEU A 654 -20.37 -30.93 22.90
N GLY A 655 -20.44 -30.18 24.01
CA GLY A 655 -21.14 -30.55 25.22
C GLY A 655 -22.21 -29.53 25.61
N GLU A 656 -21.98 -28.84 26.72
CA GLU A 656 -22.98 -27.98 27.39
C GLU A 656 -23.37 -26.74 26.59
N GLU A 657 -22.51 -26.27 25.68
CA GLU A 657 -22.77 -25.07 24.88
C GLU A 657 -23.36 -25.36 23.51
N TRP A 658 -23.56 -26.62 23.12
CA TRP A 658 -24.15 -26.98 21.82
C TRP A 658 -25.58 -26.43 21.67
N PRO A 659 -25.85 -25.48 20.75
CA PRO A 659 -27.18 -24.92 20.55
C PRO A 659 -28.09 -25.90 19.78
N GLN A 660 -29.34 -26.09 20.23
CA GLN A 660 -30.31 -26.95 19.54
C GLN A 660 -31.22 -26.15 18.60
N ASN A 661 -31.38 -24.85 18.86
CA ASN A 661 -32.26 -23.97 18.10
C ASN A 661 -31.81 -22.50 18.21
N TRP A 662 -32.48 -21.62 17.46
CA TRP A 662 -32.16 -20.18 17.44
C TRP A 662 -32.26 -19.50 18.82
N ALA A 663 -33.19 -19.89 19.68
CA ALA A 663 -33.33 -19.29 21.00
C ALA A 663 -32.13 -19.62 21.92
N ASP A 664 -31.50 -20.77 21.72
CA ASP A 664 -30.26 -21.13 22.42
C ASP A 664 -29.11 -20.22 21.99
N CYS A 665 -29.00 -19.89 20.69
CA CYS A 665 -28.01 -18.94 20.18
C CYS A 665 -28.18 -17.53 20.79
N VAL A 666 -29.43 -17.04 20.88
CA VAL A 666 -29.74 -15.76 21.54
C VAL A 666 -29.40 -15.81 23.03
N SER A 667 -29.72 -16.93 23.70
CA SER A 667 -29.40 -17.13 25.11
C SER A 667 -27.89 -17.21 25.38
N TRP A 668 -27.12 -17.78 24.45
CA TRP A 668 -25.66 -17.78 24.48
C TRP A 668 -25.12 -16.36 24.32
N ALA A 669 -25.55 -15.62 23.31
CA ALA A 669 -25.12 -14.25 23.05
C ALA A 669 -25.37 -13.33 24.26
N ARG A 670 -26.52 -13.47 24.92
CA ARG A 670 -26.84 -12.71 26.14
C ARG A 670 -25.92 -13.05 27.32
N ARG A 671 -25.56 -14.32 27.50
CA ARG A 671 -24.62 -14.76 28.54
C ARG A 671 -23.20 -14.30 28.24
N GLN A 672 -22.79 -14.29 26.97
CA GLN A 672 -21.51 -13.72 26.55
C GLN A 672 -21.46 -12.22 26.82
N TRP A 673 -22.52 -11.48 26.49
CA TRP A 673 -22.61 -10.05 26.81
C TRP A 673 -22.40 -9.79 28.31
N GLU A 674 -23.08 -10.54 29.18
CA GLU A 674 -22.91 -10.38 30.65
C GLU A 674 -21.47 -10.66 31.06
N THR A 675 -20.89 -11.71 30.49
CA THR A 675 -19.54 -12.17 30.85
C THR A 675 -18.50 -11.11 30.51
N LEU A 676 -18.56 -10.59 29.28
CA LEU A 676 -17.55 -9.67 28.75
C LEU A 676 -17.66 -8.25 29.33
N TYR A 677 -18.88 -7.70 29.43
CA TYR A 677 -19.10 -6.28 29.72
C TYR A 677 -19.56 -6.00 31.17
N ASN A 678 -19.91 -7.04 31.94
CA ASN A 678 -20.25 -6.93 33.36
C ASN A 678 -19.30 -7.76 34.25
N ASN A 679 -19.29 -9.08 34.10
CA ASN A 679 -18.63 -10.00 35.04
C ASN A 679 -17.11 -9.81 35.05
N HIS A 680 -16.48 -9.80 33.87
CA HIS A 680 -15.04 -9.57 33.76
C HIS A 680 -14.62 -8.20 34.32
N ILE A 681 -15.44 -7.18 34.13
CA ILE A 681 -15.18 -5.83 34.67
C ILE A 681 -15.30 -5.82 36.20
N ARG A 682 -16.31 -6.48 36.76
CA ARG A 682 -16.46 -6.63 38.22
C ARG A 682 -15.31 -7.44 38.83
N GLN A 683 -14.82 -8.46 38.13
CA GLN A 683 -13.63 -9.20 38.55
C GLN A 683 -12.38 -8.31 38.53
N LEU A 684 -12.20 -7.50 37.48
CA LEU A 684 -11.08 -6.58 37.35
C LEU A 684 -11.09 -5.52 38.45
N LEU A 685 -12.24 -4.91 38.75
CA LEU A 685 -12.40 -3.93 39.84
C LEU A 685 -12.26 -4.56 41.24
N HIS A 686 -12.51 -5.87 41.37
CA HIS A 686 -12.23 -6.59 42.62
C HIS A 686 -10.73 -6.80 42.83
N CYS A 687 -10.00 -7.12 41.76
CA CYS A 687 -8.53 -7.23 41.78
C CYS A 687 -7.86 -5.85 41.95
N PHE A 688 -8.41 -4.81 41.32
CA PHE A 688 -7.91 -3.45 41.37
C PHE A 688 -9.01 -2.44 41.71
N PRO A 689 -9.24 -2.13 43.00
CA PRO A 689 -10.25 -1.17 43.42
C PRO A 689 -10.08 0.22 42.77
N PRO A 690 -11.17 0.98 42.52
CA PRO A 690 -11.10 2.31 41.90
C PRO A 690 -10.21 3.32 42.63
N ASP A 691 -10.09 3.18 43.96
CA ASP A 691 -9.31 4.02 44.86
C ASP A 691 -7.91 3.45 45.16
N GLN A 692 -7.50 2.37 44.49
CA GLN A 692 -6.19 1.77 44.69
C GLN A 692 -5.06 2.73 44.36
N VAL A 693 -4.03 2.73 45.19
CA VAL A 693 -2.76 3.42 44.97
C VAL A 693 -1.63 2.44 44.74
N THR A 694 -0.65 2.85 43.93
CA THR A 694 0.61 2.13 43.70
C THR A 694 1.51 2.23 44.93
N SER A 695 2.62 1.46 44.93
CA SER A 695 3.65 1.54 45.98
C SER A 695 4.29 2.93 46.12
N SER A 696 4.23 3.77 45.08
CA SER A 696 4.70 5.16 45.08
C SER A 696 3.65 6.17 45.57
N GLY A 697 2.46 5.71 45.96
CA GLY A 697 1.37 6.57 46.46
C GLY A 697 0.56 7.28 45.37
N LEU A 698 0.76 6.93 44.09
CA LEU A 698 -0.02 7.46 42.97
C LEU A 698 -1.26 6.59 42.72
N PRO A 699 -2.39 7.17 42.24
CA PRO A 699 -3.56 6.36 41.85
C PRO A 699 -3.20 5.30 40.80
N PHE A 700 -3.68 4.06 40.97
CA PHE A 700 -3.45 2.99 40.00
C PHE A 700 -4.09 3.29 38.64
N TRP A 701 -5.31 3.83 38.67
CA TRP A 701 -6.08 4.22 37.50
C TRP A 701 -5.74 5.65 37.05
N MET A 702 -4.59 5.78 36.38
CA MET A 702 -4.13 7.05 35.80
C MET A 702 -3.45 6.84 34.44
N GLY A 703 -3.40 7.89 33.62
CA GLY A 703 -2.77 7.84 32.29
C GLY A 703 -3.43 6.82 31.36
N ALA A 704 -2.64 5.87 30.86
CA ALA A 704 -3.08 4.79 29.98
C ALA A 704 -4.00 3.73 30.65
N LYS A 705 -4.20 3.80 31.97
CA LYS A 705 -5.10 2.91 32.72
C LYS A 705 -6.39 3.64 33.08
N ARG A 706 -7.38 3.60 32.19
CA ARG A 706 -8.74 4.13 32.43
C ARG A 706 -9.49 3.19 33.38
N CYS A 707 -10.08 3.73 34.44
CA CYS A 707 -10.86 2.93 35.40
C CYS A 707 -12.17 2.48 34.74
N PRO A 708 -12.46 1.17 34.65
CA PRO A 708 -13.66 0.73 33.98
C PRO A 708 -14.88 0.74 34.91
N HIS A 709 -16.07 0.62 34.32
CA HIS A 709 -17.33 0.39 35.03
C HIS A 709 -18.14 -0.74 34.37
N PRO A 710 -18.83 -1.58 35.16
CA PRO A 710 -19.61 -2.69 34.62
C PRO A 710 -20.92 -2.17 33.99
N LEU A 711 -21.24 -2.65 32.79
CA LEU A 711 -22.48 -2.28 32.10
C LEU A 711 -23.65 -3.15 32.54
N THR A 712 -24.86 -2.60 32.49
CA THR A 712 -26.11 -3.35 32.69
C THR A 712 -26.82 -3.51 31.36
N PHE A 713 -27.23 -4.74 31.03
CA PHE A 713 -27.89 -5.00 29.74
C PHE A 713 -29.23 -4.27 29.66
N ASP A 714 -29.49 -3.70 28.50
CA ASP A 714 -30.75 -3.02 28.17
C ASP A 714 -31.12 -3.38 26.74
N SER A 715 -32.27 -4.01 26.57
CA SER A 715 -32.80 -4.42 25.26
C SER A 715 -33.27 -3.25 24.39
N ASN A 716 -33.37 -2.03 24.96
CA ASN A 716 -33.70 -0.82 24.20
C ASN A 716 -32.46 -0.07 23.71
N ASN A 717 -31.27 -0.38 24.24
CA ASN A 717 -30.02 0.19 23.78
C ASN A 717 -29.62 -0.47 22.44
N THR A 718 -29.39 0.37 21.42
CA THR A 718 -29.07 -0.09 20.06
C THR A 718 -27.78 -0.91 20.02
N THR A 719 -26.69 -0.42 20.60
CA THR A 719 -25.38 -1.12 20.61
C THR A 719 -25.48 -2.47 21.33
N HIS A 720 -26.24 -2.53 22.42
CA HIS A 720 -26.47 -3.78 23.17
C HIS A 720 -27.18 -4.81 22.29
N MET A 721 -28.25 -4.39 21.60
CA MET A 721 -29.01 -5.25 20.71
C MET A 721 -28.22 -5.65 19.46
N ASP A 722 -27.43 -4.75 18.89
CA ASP A 722 -26.57 -5.03 17.73
C ASP A 722 -25.55 -6.14 18.05
N PHE A 723 -24.96 -6.11 19.26
CA PHE A 723 -24.09 -7.20 19.72
C PHE A 723 -24.84 -8.53 19.79
N ILE A 724 -26.04 -8.55 20.40
CA ILE A 724 -26.84 -9.79 20.52
C ILE A 724 -27.19 -10.34 19.14
N VAL A 725 -27.68 -9.49 18.23
CA VAL A 725 -28.07 -9.89 16.88
C VAL A 725 -26.88 -10.47 16.14
N ALA A 726 -25.74 -9.77 16.11
CA ALA A 726 -24.57 -10.23 15.38
C ALA A 726 -23.96 -11.50 16.00
N ALA A 727 -23.74 -11.52 17.31
CA ALA A 727 -23.14 -12.66 18.01
C ALA A 727 -24.02 -13.92 17.91
N ALA A 728 -25.36 -13.79 18.06
CA ALA A 728 -26.26 -14.93 17.94
C ALA A 728 -26.30 -15.49 16.51
N ASN A 729 -26.33 -14.63 15.49
CA ASN A 729 -26.31 -15.07 14.09
C ASN A 729 -25.00 -15.78 13.75
N LEU A 730 -23.84 -15.23 14.14
CA LEU A 730 -22.53 -15.86 13.92
C LEU A 730 -22.42 -17.20 14.65
N TYR A 731 -22.90 -17.26 15.88
CA TYR A 731 -22.95 -18.51 16.64
C TYR A 731 -23.89 -19.54 15.99
N GLY A 732 -25.03 -19.10 15.46
CA GLY A 732 -25.91 -19.98 14.69
C GLY A 732 -25.24 -20.52 13.43
N GLN A 733 -24.54 -19.66 12.68
CA GLN A 733 -23.85 -20.02 11.44
C GLN A 733 -22.80 -21.11 11.64
N ILE A 734 -21.97 -21.03 12.70
CA ILE A 734 -20.94 -22.05 12.96
C ILE A 734 -21.53 -23.44 13.26
N TYR A 735 -22.79 -23.52 13.73
CA TYR A 735 -23.52 -24.77 13.99
C TYR A 735 -24.56 -25.12 12.90
N GLY A 736 -24.69 -24.30 11.84
CA GLY A 736 -25.66 -24.53 10.76
C GLY A 736 -27.13 -24.18 11.13
N ILE A 737 -27.34 -23.35 12.14
CA ILE A 737 -28.67 -22.88 12.57
C ILE A 737 -29.00 -21.55 11.87
N THR A 738 -30.19 -21.48 11.27
CA THR A 738 -30.67 -20.24 10.63
C THR A 738 -31.07 -19.21 11.70
N GLY A 739 -30.47 -18.02 11.63
CA GLY A 739 -30.77 -16.91 12.54
C GLY A 739 -31.79 -15.90 12.01
N SER A 740 -31.94 -14.78 12.72
CA SER A 740 -32.90 -13.71 12.42
C SER A 740 -32.31 -12.32 12.69
N ARG A 741 -32.80 -11.32 11.95
CA ARG A 741 -32.55 -9.88 12.18
C ARG A 741 -33.72 -9.17 12.87
N ASN A 742 -34.81 -9.86 13.20
CA ASN A 742 -35.99 -9.24 13.81
C ASN A 742 -35.77 -8.92 15.29
N HIS A 743 -35.60 -7.63 15.61
CA HIS A 743 -35.35 -7.19 16.98
C HIS A 743 -36.50 -7.55 17.94
N ALA A 744 -37.75 -7.50 17.50
CA ALA A 744 -38.89 -7.79 18.37
C ALA A 744 -38.91 -9.27 18.82
N ASP A 745 -38.63 -10.19 17.89
CA ASP A 745 -38.58 -11.62 18.19
C ASP A 745 -37.41 -11.94 19.13
N ILE A 746 -36.25 -11.34 18.88
CA ILE A 746 -35.06 -11.50 19.73
C ILE A 746 -35.32 -10.94 21.12
N GLN A 747 -35.92 -9.75 21.24
CA GLN A 747 -36.31 -9.17 22.52
C GLN A 747 -37.27 -10.08 23.31
N SER A 748 -38.24 -10.70 22.64
CA SER A 748 -39.14 -11.65 23.29
C SER A 748 -38.39 -12.88 23.84
N ILE A 749 -37.38 -13.38 23.13
CA ILE A 749 -36.54 -14.49 23.62
C ILE A 749 -35.72 -14.04 24.83
N LEU A 750 -35.12 -12.84 24.77
CA LEU A 750 -34.28 -12.29 25.82
C LEU A 750 -34.99 -12.15 27.17
N GLN A 751 -36.29 -11.87 27.19
CA GLN A 751 -37.08 -11.80 28.43
C GLN A 751 -37.10 -13.13 29.21
N GLY A 752 -36.93 -14.26 28.52
CA GLY A 752 -36.90 -15.59 29.13
C GLY A 752 -35.50 -16.06 29.55
N VAL A 753 -34.44 -15.33 29.20
CA VAL A 753 -33.05 -15.76 29.43
C VAL A 753 -32.67 -15.55 30.89
N LYS A 754 -32.31 -16.64 31.58
CA LYS A 754 -31.77 -16.58 32.95
C LYS A 754 -30.27 -16.34 32.90
N VAL A 755 -29.84 -15.18 33.39
CA VAL A 755 -28.43 -14.82 33.53
C VAL A 755 -27.96 -15.24 34.93
N PRO A 756 -26.91 -16.08 35.05
CA PRO A 756 -26.37 -16.48 36.34
C PRO A 756 -25.80 -15.28 37.12
N GLU A 757 -26.02 -15.23 38.43
CA GLU A 757 -25.35 -14.24 39.28
C GLU A 757 -23.84 -14.47 39.32
N PHE A 758 -23.08 -13.38 39.25
CA PHE A 758 -21.62 -13.40 39.30
C PHE A 758 -21.10 -12.83 40.62
N THR A 759 -20.17 -13.58 41.24
CA THR A 759 -19.42 -13.14 42.41
C THR A 759 -17.91 -13.19 42.10
N PRO A 760 -17.18 -12.08 42.22
CA PRO A 760 -15.74 -12.06 42.00
C PRO A 760 -14.99 -13.03 42.92
N LYS A 761 -13.94 -13.65 42.42
CA LYS A 761 -13.11 -14.60 43.16
C LYS A 761 -11.76 -13.97 43.53
N SER A 762 -11.37 -14.04 44.79
CA SER A 762 -10.06 -13.52 45.26
C SER A 762 -8.87 -14.39 44.85
N SER A 763 -9.12 -15.61 44.34
CA SER A 763 -8.08 -16.50 43.82
C SER A 763 -7.59 -16.12 42.42
N VAL A 764 -8.28 -15.22 41.73
CA VAL A 764 -7.92 -14.78 40.37
C VAL A 764 -6.88 -13.68 40.48
N LYS A 765 -5.72 -13.90 39.87
CA LYS A 765 -4.70 -12.86 39.64
C LYS A 765 -4.79 -12.37 38.20
N ILE A 766 -4.55 -11.08 38.02
CA ILE A 766 -4.58 -10.41 36.72
C ILE A 766 -3.24 -9.72 36.55
N ALA A 767 -2.45 -10.16 35.59
CA ALA A 767 -1.18 -9.52 35.25
C ALA A 767 -1.38 -8.06 34.79
N VAL A 768 -0.54 -7.17 35.32
CA VAL A 768 -0.52 -5.74 34.96
C VAL A 768 0.42 -5.50 33.77
N THR A 769 1.42 -6.35 33.59
CA THR A 769 2.42 -6.26 32.51
C THR A 769 2.55 -7.59 31.76
N ASP A 770 3.00 -7.52 30.50
CA ASP A 770 3.21 -8.72 29.67
C ASP A 770 4.30 -9.66 30.25
N GLN A 771 5.21 -9.11 31.06
CA GLN A 771 6.21 -9.89 31.76
C GLN A 771 5.58 -10.70 32.91
N GLU A 772 4.75 -10.06 33.74
CA GLU A 772 3.98 -10.76 34.78
C GLU A 772 3.07 -11.85 34.18
N LEU A 773 2.48 -11.59 33.00
CA LEU A 773 1.64 -12.58 32.30
C LEU A 773 2.43 -13.83 31.89
N LYS A 774 3.68 -13.66 31.44
CA LYS A 774 4.56 -14.78 31.08
C LYS A 774 4.98 -15.57 32.30
N GLU A 775 5.38 -14.89 33.37
CA GLU A 775 5.77 -15.52 34.64
C GLU A 775 4.58 -16.31 35.24
N GLU A 776 3.37 -15.75 35.23
CA GLU A 776 2.16 -16.47 35.67
C GLU A 776 1.86 -17.72 34.84
N ASN A 777 2.08 -17.68 33.52
CA ASN A 777 1.86 -18.84 32.64
C ASN A 777 2.88 -19.97 32.87
N GLU A 778 4.11 -19.64 33.27
CA GLU A 778 5.16 -20.63 33.56
C GLU A 778 4.96 -21.32 34.94
N GLU A 779 4.28 -20.68 35.89
CA GLU A 779 4.08 -21.20 37.25
C GLU A 779 2.86 -22.13 37.44
N ARG A 780 1.97 -22.29 36.45
CA ARG A 780 0.73 -23.08 36.56
C ARG A 780 0.95 -24.60 36.50
N LYS A 781 1.29 -25.20 37.64
CA LYS A 781 1.40 -26.67 37.80
C LYS A 781 0.07 -27.43 37.83
N GLU A 782 -1.06 -26.76 38.07
CA GLU A 782 -2.40 -27.39 38.15
C GLU A 782 -2.96 -27.86 36.80
N ASP A 783 -2.41 -27.36 35.69
CA ASP A 783 -2.99 -27.56 34.37
C ASP A 783 -2.80 -28.99 33.84
N LYS A 784 -1.75 -29.72 34.23
CA LYS A 784 -1.54 -31.13 33.85
C LYS A 784 -2.65 -32.07 34.32
N VAL A 785 -3.17 -31.87 35.53
CA VAL A 785 -4.25 -32.72 36.09
C VAL A 785 -5.56 -32.45 35.34
N LYS A 786 -5.87 -31.18 35.05
CA LYS A 786 -7.03 -30.81 34.23
C LYS A 786 -6.93 -31.36 32.82
N LEU A 787 -5.74 -31.34 32.23
CA LEU A 787 -5.50 -31.82 30.87
C LEU A 787 -5.79 -33.32 30.73
N GLU A 788 -5.33 -34.14 31.68
CA GLU A 788 -5.66 -35.58 31.72
C GLU A 788 -7.16 -35.83 31.92
N MET A 789 -7.82 -35.06 32.78
CA MET A 789 -9.28 -35.13 32.95
C MET A 789 -10.04 -34.73 31.68
N LEU A 790 -9.60 -33.69 30.97
CA LEU A 790 -10.18 -33.26 29.70
C LEU A 790 -10.00 -34.33 28.62
N LYS A 791 -8.82 -34.96 28.55
CA LYS A 791 -8.54 -36.09 27.64
C LYS A 791 -9.52 -37.25 27.87
N GLU A 792 -9.77 -37.59 29.13
CA GLU A 792 -10.74 -38.65 29.48
C GLU A 792 -12.20 -38.26 29.18
N LYS A 793 -12.56 -36.99 29.35
CA LYS A 793 -13.92 -36.50 29.02
C LYS A 793 -14.15 -36.45 27.50
N LEU A 794 -13.17 -35.96 26.75
CA LEU A 794 -13.24 -35.85 25.29
C LEU A 794 -13.24 -37.22 24.62
N SER A 795 -12.51 -38.21 25.15
CA SER A 795 -12.55 -39.59 24.64
C SER A 795 -13.93 -40.26 24.77
N LYS A 796 -14.77 -39.78 25.71
CA LYS A 796 -16.17 -40.22 25.84
C LYS A 796 -17.11 -39.55 24.84
N HIS A 797 -16.74 -38.39 24.29
CA HIS A 797 -17.49 -37.68 23.24
C HIS A 797 -17.13 -38.13 21.82
N LEU A 798 -16.15 -39.02 21.65
CA LEU A 798 -15.64 -39.47 20.35
C LEU A 798 -16.65 -40.22 19.46
N LEU A 799 -17.92 -40.36 19.86
CA LEU A 799 -18.94 -41.06 19.08
C LEU A 799 -20.35 -40.43 19.19
N LYS A 800 -20.87 -39.96 18.05
CA LYS A 800 -22.25 -40.25 17.58
C LYS A 800 -22.47 -39.95 16.10
N ASP A 801 -21.75 -39.01 15.51
CA ASP A 801 -21.78 -38.78 14.06
C ASP A 801 -20.46 -38.17 13.57
N GLN A 802 -19.63 -38.96 12.90
CA GLN A 802 -18.37 -38.46 12.31
C GLN A 802 -18.61 -37.52 11.11
N SER A 803 -19.86 -37.38 10.63
CA SER A 803 -20.21 -36.47 9.54
C SER A 803 -20.43 -35.03 9.98
N PHE A 804 -20.68 -34.77 11.27
CA PHE A 804 -20.87 -33.41 11.77
C PHE A 804 -19.60 -32.57 11.58
N ARG A 805 -19.75 -31.38 11.03
CA ARG A 805 -18.71 -30.37 10.94
C ARG A 805 -19.30 -29.02 11.32
N MET A 806 -18.55 -28.26 12.10
CA MET A 806 -18.84 -26.84 12.29
C MET A 806 -18.41 -26.06 11.05
N HIS A 807 -18.94 -24.85 10.88
CA HIS A 807 -18.63 -23.96 9.76
C HIS A 807 -17.81 -22.76 10.25
N PRO A 808 -16.47 -22.81 10.26
CA PRO A 808 -15.64 -21.67 10.65
C PRO A 808 -15.98 -20.43 9.82
N GLN A 809 -16.10 -19.27 10.48
CA GLN A 809 -16.35 -18.00 9.81
C GLN A 809 -15.04 -17.30 9.47
N GLU A 810 -14.69 -17.23 8.19
CA GLU A 810 -13.55 -16.43 7.72
C GLU A 810 -13.92 -14.95 7.72
N PHE A 811 -13.08 -14.12 8.35
CA PHE A 811 -13.37 -12.69 8.47
C PHE A 811 -13.38 -11.99 7.10
N GLU A 812 -14.57 -11.68 6.62
CA GLU A 812 -14.82 -10.80 5.48
C GLU A 812 -15.34 -9.42 5.92
N LYS A 813 -14.59 -8.36 5.59
CA LYS A 813 -14.87 -6.96 5.93
C LYS A 813 -15.82 -6.27 4.95
N ASP A 814 -15.83 -6.71 3.69
CA ASP A 814 -16.48 -6.04 2.56
C ASP A 814 -17.89 -6.52 2.25
N ASP A 815 -18.36 -7.53 2.98
CA ASP A 815 -19.75 -7.97 2.98
C ASP A 815 -20.48 -7.44 4.23
N ASP A 816 -21.37 -6.47 4.02
CA ASP A 816 -22.19 -5.89 5.10
C ASP A 816 -23.36 -6.80 5.53
N SER A 817 -23.57 -7.95 4.89
CA SER A 817 -24.68 -8.88 5.18
C SER A 817 -24.31 -10.04 6.11
N ASN A 818 -23.02 -10.31 6.29
CA ASN A 818 -22.48 -11.48 7.02
C ASN A 818 -22.36 -11.31 8.55
N PHE A 819 -22.71 -10.14 9.10
CA PHE A 819 -22.62 -9.80 10.53
C PHE A 819 -21.20 -9.64 11.12
N HIS A 820 -20.12 -9.79 10.34
CA HIS A 820 -18.75 -9.71 10.86
C HIS A 820 -18.43 -8.31 11.39
N MET A 821 -18.62 -7.29 10.56
CA MET A 821 -18.41 -5.90 10.98
C MET A 821 -19.47 -5.44 11.97
N ASP A 822 -20.70 -5.97 11.91
CA ASP A 822 -21.75 -5.70 12.90
C ASP A 822 -21.27 -6.11 14.30
N TYR A 823 -20.71 -7.33 14.43
CA TYR A 823 -20.15 -7.85 15.67
C TYR A 823 -18.95 -7.02 16.15
N ILE A 824 -17.96 -6.78 15.28
CA ILE A 824 -16.73 -6.06 15.67
C ILE A 824 -17.07 -4.65 16.19
N VAL A 825 -17.94 -3.92 15.50
CA VAL A 825 -18.34 -2.56 15.90
C VAL A 825 -19.05 -2.59 17.25
N ALA A 826 -20.06 -3.44 17.40
CA ALA A 826 -20.82 -3.50 18.64
C ALA A 826 -19.96 -3.97 19.82
N ALA A 827 -19.14 -5.01 19.62
CA ALA A 827 -18.27 -5.54 20.65
C ALA A 827 -17.20 -4.54 21.09
N SER A 828 -16.57 -3.85 20.14
CA SER A 828 -15.60 -2.79 20.43
C SER A 828 -16.24 -1.61 21.15
N ASN A 829 -17.40 -1.12 20.70
CA ASN A 829 -18.04 0.05 21.28
C ASN A 829 -18.58 -0.22 22.69
N LEU A 830 -19.10 -1.42 22.98
CA LEU A 830 -19.46 -1.83 24.34
C LEU A 830 -18.25 -1.83 25.28
N ARG A 831 -17.12 -2.36 24.80
CA ARG A 831 -15.87 -2.31 25.57
C ARG A 831 -15.32 -0.89 25.68
N ALA A 832 -15.50 -0.04 24.67
CA ALA A 832 -15.14 1.37 24.76
C ALA A 832 -15.94 2.08 25.86
N GLU A 833 -17.25 1.81 25.93
CA GLU A 833 -18.13 2.33 26.99
C GLU A 833 -17.68 1.88 28.39
N ASN A 834 -17.28 0.61 28.56
CA ASN A 834 -16.74 0.13 29.84
C ASN A 834 -15.58 0.99 30.38
N TYR A 835 -14.74 1.57 29.51
CA TYR A 835 -13.53 2.31 29.88
C TYR A 835 -13.62 3.81 29.59
N ASP A 836 -14.84 4.32 29.31
CA ASP A 836 -15.10 5.70 28.91
C ASP A 836 -14.24 6.16 27.72
N ILE A 837 -14.01 5.27 26.75
CA ILE A 837 -13.30 5.54 25.50
C ILE A 837 -14.32 6.03 24.46
N PRO A 838 -14.02 7.10 23.69
CA PRO A 838 -14.88 7.52 22.59
C PRO A 838 -15.11 6.38 21.57
N THR A 839 -16.38 6.10 21.28
CA THR A 839 -16.77 5.05 20.33
C THR A 839 -16.38 5.37 18.89
N ALA A 840 -16.27 4.34 18.05
CA ALA A 840 -16.07 4.50 16.61
C ALA A 840 -17.33 4.12 15.84
N ASP A 841 -17.57 4.84 14.74
CA ASP A 841 -18.56 4.42 13.76
C ASP A 841 -18.05 3.22 12.94
N ARG A 842 -18.96 2.59 12.18
CA ARG A 842 -18.63 1.44 11.32
C ARG A 842 -17.48 1.74 10.35
N HIS A 843 -17.39 2.95 9.82
CA HIS A 843 -16.39 3.32 8.82
C HIS A 843 -14.99 3.33 9.45
N LYS A 844 -14.80 4.02 10.58
CA LYS A 844 -13.54 4.03 11.33
C LYS A 844 -13.20 2.63 11.86
N SER A 845 -14.18 1.88 12.36
CA SER A 845 -13.97 0.51 12.83
C SER A 845 -13.51 -0.42 11.71
N LYS A 846 -14.08 -0.29 10.51
CA LYS A 846 -13.72 -1.09 9.33
C LYS A 846 -12.30 -0.80 8.84
N LEU A 847 -11.85 0.46 8.88
CA LEU A 847 -10.48 0.84 8.57
C LEU A 847 -9.48 0.09 9.44
N ILE A 848 -9.66 0.20 10.76
CA ILE A 848 -8.72 -0.29 11.76
C ILE A 848 -8.81 -1.82 11.86
N ALA A 849 -10.01 -2.36 12.09
CA ALA A 849 -10.19 -3.79 12.25
C ALA A 849 -9.88 -4.53 10.95
N GLY A 850 -10.28 -3.99 9.79
CA GLY A 850 -10.01 -4.58 8.48
C GLY A 850 -8.57 -4.39 7.98
N ARG A 851 -7.71 -3.67 8.72
CA ARG A 851 -6.34 -3.31 8.31
C ARG A 851 -6.29 -2.73 6.89
N ILE A 852 -7.24 -1.87 6.57
CA ILE A 852 -7.37 -1.26 5.24
C ILE A 852 -6.23 -0.26 5.05
N ILE A 853 -5.47 -0.38 3.96
CA ILE A 853 -4.34 0.50 3.60
C ILE A 853 -4.84 1.58 2.64
N PRO A 854 -5.13 2.83 3.06
CA PRO A 854 -5.71 3.84 2.18
C PRO A 854 -5.03 3.90 0.80
N ALA A 855 -5.81 4.04 -0.28
CA ALA A 855 -5.27 3.98 -1.64
C ALA A 855 -6.14 4.78 -2.62
N ILE A 856 -5.50 5.41 -3.60
CA ILE A 856 -6.14 6.20 -4.65
C ILE A 856 -5.46 5.98 -6.01
N ALA A 857 -6.25 5.96 -7.09
CA ALA A 857 -5.78 5.65 -8.44
C ALA A 857 -4.69 6.62 -8.95
N THR A 858 -4.73 7.88 -8.54
CA THR A 858 -3.76 8.93 -8.92
C THR A 858 -2.33 8.58 -8.51
N THR A 859 -2.11 8.24 -7.24
CA THR A 859 -0.79 7.84 -6.74
C THR A 859 -0.35 6.51 -7.35
N THR A 860 -1.27 5.56 -7.53
CA THR A 860 -0.95 4.27 -8.17
C THR A 860 -0.48 4.45 -9.62
N ALA A 861 -1.16 5.27 -10.41
CA ALA A 861 -0.76 5.59 -11.79
C ALA A 861 0.62 6.27 -11.83
N ALA A 862 0.87 7.22 -10.92
CA ALA A 862 2.15 7.91 -10.84
C ALA A 862 3.32 6.97 -10.52
N ILE A 863 3.13 6.07 -9.54
CA ILE A 863 4.13 5.07 -9.16
C ILE A 863 4.39 4.07 -10.29
N ALA A 864 3.34 3.55 -10.94
CA ALA A 864 3.51 2.63 -12.06
C ALA A 864 4.24 3.28 -13.24
N GLY A 865 3.96 4.56 -13.54
CA GLY A 865 4.70 5.34 -14.53
C GLY A 865 6.20 5.41 -14.21
N LEU A 866 6.56 5.75 -12.97
CA LEU A 866 7.96 5.78 -12.54
C LEU A 866 8.63 4.40 -12.59
N MET A 867 7.93 3.31 -12.23
CA MET A 867 8.45 1.94 -12.35
C MET A 867 8.76 1.59 -13.82
N CYS A 868 7.88 1.96 -14.75
CA CYS A 868 8.09 1.68 -16.17
C CYS A 868 9.18 2.55 -16.82
N LEU A 869 9.51 3.70 -16.24
CA LEU A 869 10.70 4.46 -16.65
C LEU A 869 12.00 3.73 -16.28
N GLU A 870 12.06 3.13 -15.09
CA GLU A 870 13.19 2.27 -14.69
C GLU A 870 13.22 0.95 -15.48
N LEU A 871 12.06 0.41 -15.88
CA LEU A 871 11.97 -0.74 -16.79
C LEU A 871 12.72 -0.50 -18.10
N TYR A 872 12.59 0.69 -18.73
CA TYR A 872 13.32 0.99 -19.96
C TYR A 872 14.83 0.82 -19.75
N LYS A 873 15.36 1.30 -18.62
CA LYS A 873 16.79 1.22 -18.28
C LYS A 873 17.24 -0.23 -18.05
N LEU A 874 16.42 -1.04 -17.38
CA LEU A 874 16.66 -2.47 -17.18
C LEU A 874 16.70 -3.22 -18.51
N VAL A 875 15.71 -3.00 -19.37
CA VAL A 875 15.66 -3.67 -20.67
C VAL A 875 16.79 -3.20 -21.59
N GLN A 876 17.20 -1.93 -21.55
CA GLN A 876 18.39 -1.48 -22.28
C GLN A 876 19.65 -2.15 -21.74
N GLY A 877 19.71 -2.40 -20.43
CA GLY A 877 20.83 -3.04 -19.75
C GLY A 877 21.82 -2.04 -19.17
N HIS A 878 21.34 -0.89 -18.69
CA HIS A 878 22.18 0.17 -18.13
C HIS A 878 23.06 -0.36 -17.00
N GLN A 879 24.37 -0.07 -17.07
CA GLN A 879 25.36 -0.51 -16.09
C GLN A 879 25.81 0.61 -15.14
N LYS A 880 25.55 1.88 -15.51
CA LYS A 880 25.86 3.04 -14.64
C LYS A 880 24.75 3.19 -13.59
N ILE A 881 25.10 3.07 -12.32
CA ILE A 881 24.15 3.24 -11.20
C ILE A 881 23.50 4.63 -11.19
N THR A 882 24.23 5.65 -11.68
CA THR A 882 23.76 7.03 -11.83
C THR A 882 22.60 7.19 -12.81
N SER A 883 22.31 6.19 -13.64
CA SER A 883 21.13 6.21 -14.53
C SER A 883 19.83 5.85 -13.79
N TYR A 884 19.91 5.08 -12.71
CA TYR A 884 18.72 4.59 -11.99
C TYR A 884 18.24 5.57 -10.92
N ARG A 885 16.94 5.53 -10.59
CA ARG A 885 16.34 6.34 -9.52
C ARG A 885 15.41 5.50 -8.65
N ASN A 886 15.62 5.57 -7.33
CA ASN A 886 14.62 5.26 -6.33
C ASN A 886 13.86 6.54 -6.02
N THR A 887 12.54 6.53 -6.07
CA THR A 887 11.74 7.76 -5.91
C THR A 887 10.71 7.60 -4.82
N TYR A 888 10.62 8.59 -3.93
CA TYR A 888 9.54 8.72 -2.96
C TYR A 888 8.69 9.94 -3.32
N ILE A 889 7.37 9.80 -3.33
CA ILE A 889 6.44 10.89 -3.63
C ILE A 889 5.38 11.01 -2.53
N TYR A 890 4.90 12.23 -2.33
CA TYR A 890 3.76 12.51 -1.48
C TYR A 890 2.94 13.64 -2.11
N LEU A 891 1.87 13.23 -2.80
CA LEU A 891 1.10 14.14 -3.66
C LEU A 891 0.27 15.15 -2.88
N ALA A 892 -0.01 14.91 -1.60
CA ALA A 892 -0.74 15.86 -0.76
C ALA A 892 0.04 17.17 -0.55
N ASN A 893 1.35 17.08 -0.31
CA ASN A 893 2.23 18.24 -0.10
C ASN A 893 3.19 18.49 -1.28
N GLN A 894 2.96 17.84 -2.42
CA GLN A 894 3.79 17.97 -3.63
C GLN A 894 5.27 17.63 -3.38
N TYR A 895 5.54 16.62 -2.56
CA TYR A 895 6.92 16.25 -2.20
C TYR A 895 7.43 15.14 -3.12
N PHE A 896 8.64 15.31 -3.66
CA PHE A 896 9.29 14.38 -4.57
C PHE A 896 10.76 14.22 -4.16
N VAL A 897 11.19 12.99 -3.91
CA VAL A 897 12.57 12.68 -3.51
C VAL A 897 13.10 11.54 -4.36
N PRO A 898 13.58 11.84 -5.58
CA PRO A 898 14.40 10.92 -6.33
C PRO A 898 15.78 10.82 -5.70
N SER A 899 16.34 9.62 -5.69
CA SER A 899 17.66 9.34 -5.17
C SER A 899 18.31 8.23 -5.99
N GLN A 900 19.63 8.29 -6.12
CA GLN A 900 20.36 7.17 -6.69
C GLN A 900 20.22 5.93 -5.78
N PRO A 901 19.98 4.73 -6.32
CA PRO A 901 20.00 3.52 -5.53
C PRO A 901 21.35 3.33 -4.82
N CYS A 902 21.30 2.70 -3.64
CA CYS A 902 22.51 2.33 -2.90
C CYS A 902 23.26 1.21 -3.61
N VAL A 903 24.60 1.28 -3.63
CA VAL A 903 25.46 0.18 -4.11
C VAL A 903 25.40 -1.01 -3.14
N ALA A 904 25.45 -2.23 -3.66
CA ALA A 904 25.56 -3.43 -2.84
C ALA A 904 26.81 -3.36 -1.93
N PRO A 905 26.69 -3.54 -0.59
CA PRO A 905 27.84 -3.64 0.29
C PRO A 905 28.72 -4.79 -0.15
N THR A 906 30.02 -4.56 -0.11
CA THR A 906 31.00 -5.60 -0.42
C THR A 906 31.69 -6.08 0.83
N PHE A 907 31.97 -7.37 0.90
CA PHE A 907 32.77 -8.02 1.93
C PHE A 907 33.91 -8.81 1.27
N THR A 908 34.93 -9.18 2.04
CA THR A 908 36.12 -9.86 1.50
C THR A 908 36.22 -11.27 2.09
N VAL A 909 36.46 -12.27 1.24
CA VAL A 909 36.73 -13.65 1.67
C VAL A 909 37.99 -14.13 0.96
N ALA A 910 39.00 -14.57 1.71
CA ALA A 910 40.28 -15.05 1.18
C ALA A 910 40.94 -14.06 0.17
N GLY A 911 40.91 -12.76 0.49
CA GLY A 911 41.48 -11.69 -0.33
C GLY A 911 40.70 -11.33 -1.61
N ARG A 912 39.53 -11.93 -1.85
CA ARG A 912 38.62 -11.57 -2.96
C ARG A 912 37.39 -10.83 -2.45
N ARG A 913 36.94 -9.83 -3.20
CA ARG A 913 35.77 -9.00 -2.87
C ARG A 913 34.51 -9.62 -3.45
N TYR A 914 33.48 -9.75 -2.61
CA TYR A 914 32.16 -10.28 -2.91
C TYR A 914 31.08 -9.31 -2.42
N SER A 915 29.85 -9.56 -2.80
CA SER A 915 28.63 -8.83 -2.44
C SER A 915 27.48 -9.82 -2.22
N LEU A 916 26.29 -9.30 -1.88
CA LEU A 916 25.07 -10.12 -1.76
C LEU A 916 24.69 -10.86 -3.05
N TRP A 917 25.16 -10.39 -4.21
CA TRP A 917 24.86 -10.96 -5.52
C TRP A 917 25.81 -12.09 -5.94
N ASP A 918 26.90 -12.27 -5.20
CA ASP A 918 27.88 -13.28 -5.52
C ASP A 918 27.52 -14.61 -4.86
N ASP A 919 27.74 -15.70 -5.59
CA ASP A 919 27.57 -17.06 -5.13
C ASP A 919 28.66 -17.97 -5.69
N PHE A 920 28.80 -19.15 -5.09
CA PHE A 920 29.60 -20.24 -5.64
C PHE A 920 28.66 -21.24 -6.33
N LEU A 921 28.38 -21.00 -7.61
CA LEU A 921 27.58 -21.92 -8.42
C LEU A 921 28.35 -23.21 -8.72
N VAL A 922 27.79 -24.36 -8.30
CA VAL A 922 28.38 -25.69 -8.48
C VAL A 922 27.36 -26.62 -9.12
N GLN A 923 27.76 -27.26 -10.22
CA GLN A 923 27.01 -28.39 -10.80
C GLN A 923 27.31 -29.65 -10.01
N GLY A 924 26.31 -30.13 -9.27
CA GLY A 924 26.40 -31.30 -8.40
C GLY A 924 26.51 -32.61 -9.16
N ARG A 925 25.81 -32.73 -10.29
CA ARG A 925 26.00 -33.80 -11.27
C ARG A 925 26.42 -33.16 -12.59
N ARG A 926 27.38 -33.77 -13.29
CA ARG A 926 27.72 -33.43 -14.67
C ARG A 926 27.22 -34.54 -15.57
N GLU A 927 26.90 -34.22 -16.82
CA GLU A 927 26.42 -35.22 -17.79
C GLU A 927 27.35 -36.45 -17.83
N GLY A 928 26.78 -37.64 -17.59
CA GLY A 928 27.51 -38.91 -17.56
C GLY A 928 28.38 -39.17 -16.32
N GLN A 929 28.39 -38.27 -15.32
CA GLN A 929 29.16 -38.43 -14.08
C GLN A 929 28.26 -38.71 -12.86
N LYS A 930 28.87 -39.28 -11.82
CA LYS A 930 28.23 -39.43 -10.51
C LYS A 930 28.12 -38.07 -9.83
N GLU A 931 27.25 -37.97 -8.83
CA GLU A 931 27.12 -36.79 -7.99
C GLU A 931 28.43 -36.47 -7.27
N MET A 932 28.72 -35.19 -7.08
CA MET A 932 29.87 -34.75 -6.31
C MET A 932 29.74 -35.22 -4.86
N THR A 933 30.83 -35.78 -4.35
CA THR A 933 31.03 -36.05 -2.93
C THR A 933 31.35 -34.76 -2.17
N LEU A 934 31.25 -34.78 -0.84
CA LEU A 934 31.67 -33.67 0.01
C LEU A 934 33.14 -33.29 -0.22
N GLU A 935 34.03 -34.27 -0.38
CA GLU A 935 35.45 -34.02 -0.68
C GLU A 935 35.65 -33.29 -2.01
N GLU A 936 34.94 -33.70 -3.05
CA GLU A 936 35.02 -33.06 -4.38
C GLU A 936 34.46 -31.65 -4.36
N LEU A 937 33.37 -31.41 -3.64
CA LEU A 937 32.80 -30.08 -3.45
C LEU A 937 33.79 -29.14 -2.74
N LEU A 938 34.36 -29.58 -1.61
CA LEU A 938 35.35 -28.79 -0.86
C LEU A 938 36.57 -28.45 -1.72
N LYS A 939 37.08 -29.43 -2.49
CA LYS A 939 38.18 -29.23 -3.43
C LYS A 939 37.80 -28.27 -4.56
N HIS A 940 36.56 -28.33 -5.06
CA HIS A 940 36.06 -27.42 -6.08
C HIS A 940 36.10 -25.96 -5.61
N ILE A 941 35.55 -25.71 -4.41
CA ILE A 941 35.53 -24.38 -3.80
C ILE A 941 36.95 -23.89 -3.53
N GLN A 942 37.82 -24.75 -3.02
CA GLN A 942 39.23 -24.43 -2.77
C GLN A 942 39.97 -24.02 -4.05
N VAL A 943 39.86 -24.81 -5.12
CA VAL A 943 40.60 -24.58 -6.37
C VAL A 943 40.09 -23.34 -7.11
N LYS A 944 38.76 -23.14 -7.18
CA LYS A 944 38.17 -22.07 -7.98
C LYS A 944 38.00 -20.75 -7.23
N HIS A 945 37.72 -20.78 -5.93
CA HIS A 945 37.16 -19.64 -5.23
C HIS A 945 38.02 -19.10 -4.07
N THR A 946 38.67 -19.94 -3.26
CA THR A 946 39.25 -19.49 -1.96
C THR A 946 40.73 -19.78 -1.71
N ARG A 947 41.40 -20.74 -2.36
CA ARG A 947 42.81 -21.13 -2.08
C ARG A 947 43.15 -21.53 -0.62
N CYS A 948 42.20 -21.61 0.33
CA CYS A 948 42.44 -22.00 1.73
C CYS A 948 42.38 -23.52 1.99
N GLN A 949 43.14 -24.05 2.96
CA GLN A 949 43.32 -25.50 3.19
C GLN A 949 42.35 -26.17 4.18
N HIS A 950 41.56 -25.42 4.97
CA HIS A 950 40.66 -25.98 5.98
C HIS A 950 39.27 -25.31 5.94
N GLN A 951 38.21 -26.12 5.87
CA GLN A 951 36.82 -25.65 5.69
C GLN A 951 35.85 -26.48 6.53
N THR A 952 34.96 -25.79 7.25
CA THR A 952 33.82 -26.40 7.95
C THR A 952 32.54 -25.75 7.39
N LEU A 953 31.54 -26.51 6.90
CA LEU A 953 30.31 -25.92 6.34
C LEU A 953 29.26 -25.71 7.45
N LYS A 954 28.59 -24.54 7.49
CA LYS A 954 27.51 -24.21 8.44
C LYS A 954 26.38 -23.45 7.74
N ARG A 955 25.14 -23.96 7.77
CA ARG A 955 23.93 -23.31 7.21
C ARG A 955 23.16 -22.47 8.26
N HIS A 956 22.50 -21.38 7.84
CA HIS A 956 21.43 -20.70 8.58
C HIS A 956 20.19 -20.40 7.71
N GLN A 957 18.99 -20.64 8.29
CA GLN A 957 17.59 -20.37 7.87
C GLN A 957 17.11 -21.06 6.57
N ILE A 958 16.12 -21.98 6.46
CA ILE A 958 14.96 -22.53 7.20
C ILE A 958 14.88 -24.07 6.94
N PRO A 959 14.09 -24.90 7.68
CA PRO A 959 14.44 -25.53 8.97
C PRO A 959 15.61 -26.54 8.78
N PHE A 960 16.14 -27.09 9.86
CA PHE A 960 17.21 -28.10 9.85
C PHE A 960 18.64 -27.54 9.65
N THR A 961 19.28 -27.25 10.77
CA THR A 961 20.72 -26.98 10.87
C THR A 961 21.49 -28.29 10.84
N LEU A 962 22.33 -28.50 9.81
CA LEU A 962 23.46 -29.42 9.92
C LEU A 962 24.68 -28.65 10.39
N SER A 963 25.15 -28.95 11.60
CA SER A 963 26.57 -28.81 11.88
C SER A 963 27.21 -30.12 11.42
N LEU A 964 28.10 -30.08 10.42
CA LEU A 964 28.94 -31.24 10.12
C LEU A 964 29.92 -31.42 11.29
N THR A 965 29.44 -32.01 12.39
CA THR A 965 30.29 -32.63 13.39
C THR A 965 31.15 -33.70 12.70
N PRO A 966 32.31 -34.11 13.26
CA PRO A 966 33.25 -35.08 12.67
C PRO A 966 32.69 -36.50 12.37
N VAL A 967 31.37 -36.67 12.38
CA VAL A 967 30.60 -37.91 12.20
C VAL A 967 30.28 -38.21 10.73
N PHE A 968 30.39 -37.24 9.81
CA PHE A 968 30.04 -37.45 8.40
C PHE A 968 31.25 -37.83 7.53
N SER A 969 31.11 -38.88 6.71
CA SER A 969 32.17 -39.34 5.81
C SER A 969 32.35 -38.37 4.63
N LYS A 970 33.60 -37.94 4.38
CA LYS A 970 33.98 -37.08 3.24
C LYS A 970 33.66 -37.69 1.87
N SER A 971 33.47 -39.01 1.80
CA SER A 971 33.10 -39.74 0.58
C SER A 971 31.58 -39.78 0.29
N SER A 972 30.75 -39.19 1.15
CA SER A 972 29.30 -39.20 0.96
C SER A 972 28.86 -38.18 -0.09
N PHE A 973 27.83 -38.50 -0.87
CA PHE A 973 27.18 -37.56 -1.78
C PHE A 973 26.46 -36.46 -0.99
N ILE A 974 26.36 -35.26 -1.57
CA ILE A 974 25.75 -34.11 -0.90
C ILE A 974 24.28 -34.38 -0.56
N THR A 975 23.51 -34.97 -1.48
CA THR A 975 22.10 -35.31 -1.23
C THR A 975 21.91 -36.30 -0.09
N ASP A 976 22.77 -37.32 0.00
CA ASP A 976 22.71 -38.31 1.09
C ASP A 976 23.06 -37.70 2.44
N LEU A 977 24.00 -36.75 2.48
CA LEU A 977 24.32 -35.98 3.68
C LEU A 977 23.13 -35.15 4.15
N VAL A 978 22.46 -34.46 3.21
CA VAL A 978 21.25 -33.68 3.50
C VAL A 978 20.15 -34.59 4.05
N ARG A 979 19.86 -35.73 3.41
CA ARG A 979 18.85 -36.70 3.90
C ARG A 979 19.17 -37.21 5.29
N THR A 980 20.41 -37.65 5.51
CA THR A 980 20.83 -38.29 6.76
C THR A 980 20.59 -37.37 7.95
N ALA A 981 20.79 -36.08 7.76
CA ALA A 981 20.87 -35.17 8.87
C ALA A 981 19.66 -34.22 8.99
N THR A 982 18.90 -34.01 7.93
CA THR A 982 17.53 -33.46 8.03
C THR A 982 16.52 -34.52 8.44
N LYS A 983 16.82 -35.80 8.23
CA LYS A 983 15.87 -36.93 8.32
C LYS A 983 14.65 -36.75 7.40
N CYS A 984 14.79 -35.94 6.36
CA CYS A 984 13.77 -35.67 5.36
C CYS A 984 14.30 -36.02 3.97
N GLU A 985 13.42 -36.45 3.08
CA GLU A 985 13.75 -36.58 1.65
C GLU A 985 13.83 -35.19 1.00
N ILE A 986 14.68 -35.08 -0.01
CA ILE A 986 14.74 -33.88 -0.85
C ILE A 986 13.57 -33.96 -1.84
N PRO A 987 12.67 -32.97 -1.89
CA PRO A 987 11.54 -33.00 -2.82
C PRO A 987 11.99 -33.13 -4.28
N ASP A 988 11.25 -33.91 -5.08
CA ASP A 988 11.60 -34.19 -6.49
C ASP A 988 11.65 -32.93 -7.37
N HIS A 989 10.85 -31.91 -7.01
CA HIS A 989 10.83 -30.62 -7.71
C HIS A 989 12.03 -29.72 -7.37
N GLN A 990 12.79 -30.03 -6.32
CA GLN A 990 13.92 -29.20 -5.90
C GLN A 990 15.07 -29.35 -6.90
N GLN A 991 15.48 -28.23 -7.51
CA GLN A 991 16.54 -28.20 -8.53
C GLN A 991 17.90 -27.73 -7.98
N MET A 992 17.88 -26.98 -6.87
CA MET A 992 19.06 -26.35 -6.30
C MET A 992 19.04 -26.45 -4.77
N LEU A 993 20.20 -26.72 -4.19
CA LEU A 993 20.46 -26.61 -2.76
C LEU A 993 21.28 -25.34 -2.49
N GLU A 994 20.92 -24.60 -1.45
CA GLU A 994 21.73 -23.50 -0.93
C GLU A 994 22.54 -24.00 0.28
N ILE A 995 23.86 -23.86 0.22
CA ILE A 995 24.78 -24.28 1.28
C ILE A 995 25.62 -23.08 1.69
N VAL A 996 25.54 -22.66 2.95
CA VAL A 996 26.39 -21.57 3.45
C VAL A 996 27.70 -22.18 4.00
N PRO A 997 28.87 -21.78 3.50
CA PRO A 997 30.15 -22.25 4.04
C PRO A 997 30.58 -21.48 5.30
N SER A 998 31.57 -21.99 6.03
CA SER A 998 32.36 -21.18 6.96
C SER A 998 33.86 -21.50 6.77
N PHE A 999 34.71 -20.48 6.87
CA PHE A 999 36.15 -20.59 6.60
C PHE A 999 36.93 -20.37 7.89
N GLU A 1000 37.92 -21.21 8.19
CA GLU A 1000 38.69 -21.14 9.46
C GLU A 1000 39.65 -19.94 9.55
N GLU A 1001 40.03 -19.33 8.41
CA GLU A 1001 41.03 -18.27 8.38
C GLU A 1001 40.49 -16.86 8.73
N ASP A 1002 39.18 -16.71 8.96
CA ASP A 1002 38.56 -15.43 9.33
C ASP A 1002 37.55 -15.63 10.48
N GLU A 1003 38.04 -15.73 11.73
CA GLU A 1003 37.19 -15.76 12.94
C GLU A 1003 36.26 -14.51 13.05
N ASP A 1004 36.55 -13.45 12.28
CA ASP A 1004 35.78 -12.20 12.20
C ASP A 1004 34.83 -12.11 10.99
N CYS A 1005 34.82 -13.07 10.04
CA CYS A 1005 33.91 -13.00 8.87
C CYS A 1005 32.48 -13.45 9.22
N GLN A 1006 31.60 -12.49 9.47
CA GLN A 1006 30.17 -12.74 9.68
C GLN A 1006 29.40 -13.15 8.41
N THR A 1007 29.96 -12.94 7.20
CA THR A 1007 29.25 -13.14 5.92
C THR A 1007 30.14 -13.76 4.84
N VAL A 1008 29.65 -14.77 4.13
CA VAL A 1008 30.34 -15.44 3.01
C VAL A 1008 29.35 -15.73 1.86
N PRO A 1009 29.81 -15.86 0.59
CA PRO A 1009 28.91 -16.18 -0.52
C PRO A 1009 28.33 -17.59 -0.34
N PRO A 1010 27.01 -17.79 -0.56
CA PRO A 1010 26.43 -19.12 -0.51
C PRO A 1010 26.90 -19.97 -1.68
N ILE A 1011 27.03 -21.28 -1.46
CA ILE A 1011 27.21 -22.28 -2.52
C ILE A 1011 25.83 -22.62 -3.07
N ARG A 1012 25.66 -22.43 -4.38
CA ARG A 1012 24.45 -22.78 -5.14
C ARG A 1012 24.70 -24.12 -5.81
N TYR A 1013 24.28 -25.21 -5.18
CA TYR A 1013 24.54 -26.57 -5.63
C TYR A 1013 23.36 -27.06 -6.49
N LEU A 1014 23.55 -27.09 -7.81
CA LEU A 1014 22.56 -27.62 -8.75
C LEU A 1014 22.55 -29.14 -8.67
N LEU A 1015 21.37 -29.72 -8.43
CA LEU A 1015 21.21 -31.17 -8.25
C LEU A 1015 21.36 -31.96 -9.56
N ARG A 1016 21.13 -31.30 -10.71
CA ARG A 1016 21.21 -31.88 -12.05
C ARG A 1016 21.98 -30.98 -13.00
#